data_AF-A0A8G1J3Y8-F1
#
_entry.id   AF-A0A8G1J3Y8-F1
#
_cell.length_a   1.000
_cell.length_b   1.000
_cell.length_c   1.000
_cell.angle_alpha   90.00
_cell.angle_beta   90.00
_cell.angle_gamma   90.00
#
_symmetry.space_group_name_H-M   'P 1'
#
loop_
_entity.id
_entity.type
_entity.pdbx_description
1 polymer ?
#
loop_
_entity_poly.entity_id
_entity_poly.type
_entity_poly.pdbx_seq_one_letter_code
_entity_poly.pdbx_strand_id
1 'polypeptide(L)'
;MKFDSPGRSDERDATSTMNLGSERAASTGDDDPPSDRMAVHLVWEIGLLLLAGGVLFALTRSSGGPFAEGSWTGLFAALAPVIMLASGMAVSLRVGAVNLAVGPIALLAAWIFVDASGSGAAVSLGMGLGAAVFVGVVLATLTAWLRAPGWAASGAIGGAIGLWAGSAGDPGAFALAALPNTGVLAALAGAAGLSLFLGLVGAFAGVRARLAPIRATPAGEPHGRSGLVFVGVLLSSTLAGAAGVVAAWTAVPDAGAAGLPDPILLTVVALGAALLGGTSLMGRRGGVCGTVFAATLVLALMWLAEARGWTFDPSWIALSAIVAGFLVTRLVEAMNTVDDAEAASTSRAGSIEDLREDDPRPTDRDTGAYAPYDEDFAGLGAGGGDWKHTGGITTTGGIPKAGAGDPFGASGVFDDLRDSSRDGYGSPPDRRYGRLASTFPPGTEDLRMTYVPPDRDEPAQDQTRQLDFTPAPAGRPELAHGIDERAQHLDPFAGPPALAVGYAERPEARKDRVVFQFVWEAILLLLTLNALFLVYRREEELFGDDFTGLSDALESHALYLTPILLAALAIGLSLRLGAVNLAVPALAIAIPLASPVESNVWLYLGYVAGAAVVAGLLYTLLVAAFRAPAWFAGLAIGAVVFASLPVLDRFAEWRGVASVDLPSAPNGLYVLGGAAVLAVAGGLMGLAPGVRNGFSAVKRLADGPREYATRELRPEGGERPASAVFLLLGGTVLSMLLAAGAGFLTFMYALGPVEGDHSLNFGMNGVPPVSVEPQVLAFGIALLAGTSLWGRRGGVFGTVLATVGVWAGLVLWGRAVSDAGEGSWQADYSQAIFAGVLLLGVFVSFALDRLGRPKDTVEPEDEFDMHDTQPIDPNHPDHTLEGTGLFNPDRPEPMR
;
A
#
# COMPACT_ATOMS: atom_id res chain seq x y z
N MET A 1 58.88 -3.77 15.33
CA MET A 1 57.51 -3.54 14.82
C MET A 1 57.50 -3.97 13.37
N LYS A 2 56.89 -5.13 13.10
CA LYS A 2 56.91 -5.82 11.81
C LYS A 2 55.51 -5.68 11.23
N PHE A 3 55.40 -5.13 10.02
CA PHE A 3 54.14 -5.03 9.29
C PHE A 3 53.87 -6.39 8.64
N ASP A 4 52.86 -7.10 9.13
CA ASP A 4 52.27 -8.23 8.42
C ASP A 4 51.08 -7.73 7.58
N SER A 5 51.11 -8.13 6.31
CA SER A 5 50.08 -7.82 5.32
C SER A 5 48.93 -8.82 5.46
N PRO A 6 47.65 -8.40 5.40
CA PRO A 6 46.55 -9.34 5.36
C PRO A 6 46.51 -10.02 3.99
N GLY A 7 46.73 -11.34 4.00
CA GLY A 7 46.60 -12.22 2.85
C GLY A 7 45.18 -12.18 2.30
N ARG A 8 45.09 -11.83 1.02
CA ARG A 8 43.89 -11.84 0.19
C ARG A 8 43.87 -13.16 -0.58
N SER A 9 43.21 -14.17 -0.04
CA SER A 9 42.96 -15.42 -0.74
C SER A 9 41.75 -16.11 -0.11
N ASP A 10 40.53 -15.76 -0.55
CA ASP A 10 39.34 -16.60 -0.37
C ASP A 10 38.14 -16.17 -1.25
N GLU A 11 38.37 -15.48 -2.37
CA GLU A 11 37.28 -14.96 -3.21
C GLU A 11 37.42 -15.31 -4.70
N ARG A 12 37.96 -16.50 -5.00
CA ARG A 12 37.89 -17.12 -6.32
C ARG A 12 37.63 -18.61 -6.13
N ASP A 13 36.37 -19.00 -6.07
CA ASP A 13 35.86 -20.32 -6.50
C ASP A 13 34.30 -20.36 -6.48
N ALA A 14 33.65 -19.26 -6.88
CA ALA A 14 32.18 -19.20 -7.04
C ALA A 14 31.73 -19.31 -8.51
N THR A 15 32.59 -19.83 -9.39
CA THR A 15 32.24 -20.09 -10.79
C THR A 15 32.65 -21.50 -11.15
N SER A 16 31.72 -22.23 -11.79
CA SER A 16 31.88 -23.54 -12.43
C SER A 16 31.88 -24.82 -11.56
N THR A 17 30.75 -25.11 -10.92
CA THR A 17 30.20 -26.48 -10.87
C THR A 17 28.67 -26.45 -11.00
N MET A 18 28.20 -26.19 -12.21
CA MET A 18 26.82 -26.47 -12.61
C MET A 18 26.70 -28.01 -12.67
N ASN A 19 26.35 -28.60 -11.53
CA ASN A 19 26.15 -30.04 -11.42
C ASN A 19 24.81 -30.39 -12.09
N LEU A 20 24.86 -30.69 -13.39
CA LEU A 20 23.71 -31.10 -14.24
C LEU A 20 23.31 -32.57 -14.03
N GLY A 21 23.78 -33.23 -12.97
CA GLY A 21 23.62 -34.67 -12.78
C GLY A 21 23.18 -35.02 -11.36
N SER A 22 21.99 -34.60 -10.96
CA SER A 22 21.26 -35.38 -9.95
C SER A 22 19.77 -35.32 -10.29
N GLU A 23 19.26 -36.46 -10.74
CA GLU A 23 17.84 -36.85 -10.74
C GLU A 23 17.29 -36.79 -9.31
N ARG A 24 17.20 -35.58 -8.78
CA ARG A 24 16.54 -35.33 -7.49
C ARG A 24 15.07 -35.49 -7.76
N ALA A 25 14.59 -36.70 -7.45
CA ALA A 25 13.23 -37.11 -7.16
C ALA A 25 12.14 -36.19 -7.75
N ALA A 26 11.37 -36.74 -8.68
CA ALA A 26 10.11 -36.22 -9.17
C ALA A 26 9.19 -35.76 -8.03
N SER A 27 9.42 -34.55 -7.49
CA SER A 27 8.44 -33.80 -6.72
C SER A 27 7.39 -33.36 -7.72
N THR A 28 6.39 -34.22 -7.87
CA THR A 28 5.16 -34.01 -8.61
C THR A 28 4.49 -32.72 -8.14
N GLY A 29 4.58 -31.69 -8.98
CA GLY A 29 4.01 -30.37 -8.73
C GLY A 29 4.89 -29.30 -9.35
N ASP A 30 4.89 -29.28 -10.68
CA ASP A 30 5.63 -28.36 -11.54
C ASP A 30 5.19 -26.89 -11.25
N ASP A 31 5.78 -26.29 -10.21
CA ASP A 31 5.63 -24.86 -9.85
C ASP A 31 6.53 -23.99 -10.75
N ASP A 32 6.58 -24.30 -12.05
CA ASP A 32 7.30 -23.48 -13.00
C ASP A 32 6.56 -22.13 -13.07
N PRO A 33 7.22 -21.00 -12.70
CA PRO A 33 6.55 -19.73 -12.61
C PRO A 33 5.91 -19.41 -13.96
N PRO A 34 4.61 -19.10 -14.01
CA PRO A 34 3.86 -19.03 -15.25
C PRO A 34 4.60 -18.16 -16.27
N SER A 35 4.93 -18.76 -17.41
CA SER A 35 5.73 -18.12 -18.44
C SER A 35 5.07 -16.79 -18.83
N ASP A 36 5.78 -15.69 -18.60
CA ASP A 36 5.19 -14.39 -18.85
C ASP A 36 5.04 -14.16 -20.35
N ARG A 37 3.85 -13.76 -20.76
CA ARG A 37 3.44 -13.75 -22.16
C ARG A 37 3.93 -12.47 -22.85
N MET A 38 5.16 -12.50 -23.34
CA MET A 38 5.76 -11.36 -24.02
C MET A 38 4.98 -10.92 -25.27
N ALA A 39 4.21 -11.83 -25.87
CA ALA A 39 3.36 -11.54 -27.02
C ALA A 39 2.31 -10.45 -26.73
N VAL A 40 1.66 -10.47 -25.56
CA VAL A 40 0.62 -9.47 -25.23
C VAL A 40 1.24 -8.10 -25.03
N HIS A 41 2.45 -8.03 -24.46
CA HIS A 41 3.21 -6.79 -24.35
C HIS A 41 3.62 -6.24 -25.70
N LEU A 42 4.08 -7.10 -26.61
CA LEU A 42 4.42 -6.68 -27.97
C LEU A 42 3.22 -6.10 -28.73
N VAL A 43 2.05 -6.76 -28.63
CA VAL A 43 0.81 -6.26 -29.25
C VAL A 43 0.43 -4.88 -28.69
N TRP A 44 0.54 -4.70 -27.38
CA TRP A 44 0.28 -3.42 -26.73
C TRP A 44 1.27 -2.33 -27.18
N GLU A 45 2.56 -2.64 -27.27
CA GLU A 45 3.57 -1.68 -27.74
C GLU A 45 3.39 -1.30 -29.21
N ILE A 46 3.00 -2.24 -30.08
CA ILE A 46 2.62 -1.95 -31.46
C ILE A 46 1.40 -1.02 -31.50
N GLY A 47 0.38 -1.30 -30.68
CA GLY A 47 -0.79 -0.44 -30.55
C GLY A 47 -0.43 0.98 -30.13
N LEU A 48 0.41 1.12 -29.10
CA LEU A 48 0.90 2.43 -28.63
C LEU A 48 1.72 3.16 -29.70
N LEU A 49 2.59 2.44 -30.42
CA LEU A 49 3.38 3.01 -31.51
C LEU A 49 2.46 3.59 -32.60
N LEU A 50 1.44 2.82 -33.01
CA LEU A 50 0.49 3.25 -34.04
C LEU A 50 -0.37 4.43 -33.57
N LEU A 51 -0.84 4.42 -32.32
CA LEU A 51 -1.58 5.54 -31.73
C LEU A 51 -0.73 6.80 -31.61
N ALA A 52 0.48 6.69 -31.06
CA ALA A 52 1.41 7.80 -30.93
C ALA A 52 1.78 8.38 -32.31
N GLY A 53 2.11 7.52 -33.28
CA GLY A 53 2.41 7.92 -34.65
C GLY A 53 1.22 8.59 -35.36
N GLY A 54 0.01 8.07 -35.14
CA GLY A 54 -1.22 8.64 -35.70
C GLY A 54 -1.56 10.03 -35.13
N VAL A 55 -1.45 10.21 -33.81
CA VAL A 55 -1.65 11.52 -33.17
C VAL A 55 -0.56 12.51 -33.58
N LEU A 56 0.70 12.07 -33.62
CA LEU A 56 1.81 12.89 -34.06
C LEU A 56 1.65 13.32 -35.52
N PHE A 57 1.19 12.41 -36.39
CA PHE A 57 0.83 12.74 -37.76
C PHE A 57 -0.34 13.74 -37.82
N ALA A 58 -1.37 13.59 -37.00
CA ALA A 58 -2.47 14.56 -36.93
C ALA A 58 -1.98 15.95 -36.47
N LEU A 59 -1.02 15.99 -35.52
CA LEU A 59 -0.42 17.21 -35.02
C LEU A 59 0.42 17.92 -36.10
N THR A 60 1.19 17.19 -36.92
CA THR A 60 1.93 17.81 -38.05
C THR A 60 1.02 18.35 -39.16
N ARG A 61 -0.25 17.94 -39.19
CA ARG A 61 -1.28 18.48 -40.09
C ARG A 61 -2.03 19.67 -39.51
N SER A 62 -1.85 19.97 -38.22
CA SER A 62 -2.48 21.13 -37.58
C SER A 62 -1.71 22.42 -37.88
N SER A 63 -2.43 23.54 -37.95
CA SER A 63 -1.84 24.86 -38.21
C SER A 63 -1.19 25.52 -36.99
N GLY A 64 -1.26 24.87 -35.82
CA GLY A 64 -0.72 25.35 -34.55
C GLY A 64 0.13 24.30 -33.85
N GLY A 65 0.66 24.63 -32.68
CA GLY A 65 1.49 23.73 -31.87
C GLY A 65 2.98 23.77 -32.24
N PRO A 66 3.76 22.74 -31.82
CA PRO A 66 5.23 22.78 -31.85
C PRO A 66 5.84 22.83 -33.26
N PHE A 67 5.03 22.56 -34.29
CA PHE A 67 5.44 22.49 -35.68
C PHE A 67 5.09 23.75 -36.48
N ALA A 68 4.48 24.77 -35.86
CA ALA A 68 4.03 25.98 -36.55
C ALA A 68 5.17 26.68 -37.31
N GLU A 69 6.41 26.58 -36.80
CA GLU A 69 7.62 27.13 -37.42
C GLU A 69 8.36 26.12 -38.34
N GLY A 70 7.77 24.95 -38.59
CA GLY A 70 8.40 23.88 -39.37
C GLY A 70 9.55 23.16 -38.66
N SER A 71 9.73 23.38 -37.35
CA SER A 71 10.79 22.79 -36.54
C SER A 71 10.29 21.65 -35.66
N TRP A 72 11.09 20.59 -35.52
CA TRP A 72 10.85 19.51 -34.56
C TRP A 72 11.46 19.79 -33.18
N THR A 73 12.29 20.83 -33.07
CA THR A 73 13.07 21.11 -31.86
C THR A 73 12.17 21.32 -30.65
N GLY A 74 11.06 22.05 -30.80
CA GLY A 74 10.11 22.28 -29.71
C GLY A 74 9.55 20.97 -29.14
N LEU A 75 9.14 20.04 -30.02
CA LEU A 75 8.70 18.70 -29.60
C LEU A 75 9.80 17.93 -28.88
N PHE A 76 11.01 17.92 -29.42
CA PHE A 76 12.11 17.17 -28.81
C PHE A 76 12.52 17.73 -27.44
N ALA A 77 12.50 19.06 -27.30
CA ALA A 77 12.76 19.77 -26.05
C ALA A 77 11.74 19.38 -24.96
N ALA A 78 10.44 19.36 -25.30
CA ALA A 78 9.40 18.98 -24.35
C ALA A 78 9.33 17.46 -24.09
N LEU A 79 9.64 16.62 -25.09
CA LEU A 79 9.51 15.18 -24.98
C LEU A 79 10.59 14.53 -24.10
N ALA A 80 11.82 15.04 -24.15
CA ALA A 80 12.93 14.46 -23.38
C ALA A 80 12.68 14.45 -21.85
N PRO A 81 12.25 15.56 -21.21
CA PRO A 81 11.83 15.55 -19.81
C PRO A 81 10.70 14.58 -19.52
N VAL A 82 9.66 14.53 -20.37
CA VAL A 82 8.50 13.65 -20.14
C VAL A 82 8.90 12.17 -20.15
N ILE A 83 9.79 11.76 -21.06
CA ILE A 83 10.34 10.39 -21.08
C ILE A 83 11.13 10.09 -19.79
N MET A 84 11.97 11.02 -19.34
CA MET A 84 12.75 10.85 -18.11
C MET A 84 11.85 10.75 -16.87
N LEU A 85 10.83 11.61 -16.75
CA LEU A 85 9.85 11.57 -15.65
C LEU A 85 9.06 10.25 -15.67
N ALA A 86 8.53 9.85 -16.83
CA ALA A 86 7.78 8.60 -16.99
C ALA A 86 8.66 7.37 -16.69
N SER A 87 9.95 7.41 -17.07
CA SER A 87 10.91 6.37 -16.73
C SER A 87 11.19 6.32 -15.23
N GLY A 88 11.38 7.47 -14.58
CA GLY A 88 11.57 7.57 -13.13
C GLY A 88 10.36 7.04 -12.37
N MET A 89 9.15 7.37 -12.83
CA MET A 89 7.90 6.84 -12.28
C MET A 89 7.79 5.32 -12.48
N ALA A 90 8.09 4.82 -13.68
CA ALA A 90 8.06 3.38 -13.99
C ALA A 90 9.03 2.57 -13.12
N VAL A 91 10.25 3.08 -12.89
CA VAL A 91 11.22 2.46 -11.97
C VAL A 91 10.65 2.39 -10.55
N SER A 92 10.04 3.48 -10.06
CA SER A 92 9.45 3.53 -8.72
C SER A 92 8.31 2.52 -8.52
N LEU A 93 7.46 2.35 -9.55
CA LEU A 93 6.39 1.35 -9.57
C LEU A 93 6.96 -0.07 -9.53
N ARG A 94 8.01 -0.36 -10.31
CA ARG A 94 8.64 -1.70 -10.39
C ARG A 94 9.24 -2.16 -9.07
N VAL A 95 9.81 -1.24 -8.29
CA VAL A 95 10.35 -1.53 -6.95
C VAL A 95 9.28 -1.47 -5.84
N GLY A 96 8.02 -1.21 -6.18
CA GLY A 96 6.90 -1.17 -5.22
C GLY A 96 6.91 0.06 -4.30
N ALA A 97 7.75 1.06 -4.58
CA ALA A 97 7.86 2.29 -3.82
C ALA A 97 7.53 3.49 -4.71
N VAL A 98 6.23 3.66 -4.96
CA VAL A 98 5.69 4.70 -5.87
C VAL A 98 6.19 6.08 -5.46
N ASN A 99 6.85 6.77 -6.38
CA ASN A 99 7.41 8.09 -6.15
C ASN A 99 6.48 9.19 -6.69
N LEU A 100 5.57 9.68 -5.86
CA LEU A 100 4.68 10.80 -6.19
C LEU A 100 5.39 12.17 -6.19
N ALA A 101 6.66 12.23 -5.75
CA ALA A 101 7.46 13.44 -5.75
C ALA A 101 8.20 13.68 -7.07
N VAL A 102 7.98 12.87 -8.12
CA VAL A 102 8.71 13.00 -9.40
C VAL A 102 8.58 14.41 -10.00
N GLY A 103 7.38 14.99 -10.04
CA GLY A 103 7.20 16.37 -10.50
C GLY A 103 7.79 17.42 -9.56
N PRO A 104 7.51 17.40 -8.23
CA PRO A 104 8.15 18.30 -7.28
C PRO A 104 9.69 18.24 -7.27
N ILE A 105 10.29 17.05 -7.38
CA ILE A 105 11.75 16.89 -7.49
C ILE A 105 12.28 17.52 -8.78
N ALA A 106 11.54 17.37 -9.89
CA ALA A 106 11.90 18.03 -11.14
C ALA A 106 11.84 19.56 -11.00
N LEU A 107 10.81 20.10 -10.36
CA LEU A 107 10.70 21.53 -10.06
C LEU A 107 11.88 22.02 -9.20
N LEU A 108 12.18 21.34 -8.10
CA LEU A 108 13.31 21.70 -7.23
C LEU A 108 14.64 21.69 -7.99
N ALA A 109 14.90 20.65 -8.78
CA ALA A 109 16.12 20.54 -9.56
C ALA A 109 16.23 21.62 -10.63
N ALA A 110 15.12 21.92 -11.31
CA ALA A 110 15.01 23.00 -12.28
C ALA A 110 15.31 24.36 -11.64
N TRP A 111 14.71 24.63 -10.48
CA TRP A 111 14.90 25.87 -9.74
C TRP A 111 16.36 26.09 -9.34
N ILE A 112 16.94 25.12 -8.66
CA ILE A 112 18.33 25.18 -8.20
C ILE A 112 19.30 25.28 -9.39
N PHE A 113 18.97 24.66 -10.53
CA PHE A 113 19.74 24.80 -11.76
C PHE A 113 19.67 26.22 -12.33
N VAL A 114 18.48 26.83 -12.37
CA VAL A 114 18.28 28.20 -12.85
C VAL A 114 19.01 29.20 -11.95
N ASP A 115 18.91 29.08 -10.63
CA ASP A 115 19.61 29.96 -9.69
C ASP A 115 21.13 29.85 -9.80
N ALA A 116 21.64 28.63 -10.03
CA ALA A 116 23.07 28.38 -10.20
C ALA A 116 23.57 28.68 -11.63
N SER A 117 22.70 29.08 -12.56
CA SER A 117 23.03 29.24 -13.99
C SER A 117 24.14 30.27 -14.25
N GLY A 118 24.22 31.32 -13.41
CA GLY A 118 25.28 32.34 -13.46
C GLY A 118 26.68 31.81 -13.10
N SER A 119 26.77 30.64 -12.46
CA SER A 119 28.05 29.98 -12.12
C SER A 119 28.58 29.07 -13.23
N GLY A 120 27.89 29.01 -14.38
CA GLY A 120 28.25 28.18 -15.53
C GLY A 120 27.55 26.82 -15.56
N ALA A 121 27.54 26.19 -16.74
CA ALA A 121 26.73 25.00 -17.01
C ALA A 121 27.08 23.79 -16.12
N ALA A 122 28.37 23.56 -15.85
CA ALA A 122 28.81 22.41 -15.05
C ALA A 122 28.37 22.54 -13.58
N VAL A 123 28.51 23.72 -12.98
CA VAL A 123 28.14 23.98 -11.59
C VAL A 123 26.63 23.93 -11.43
N SER A 124 25.88 24.57 -12.32
CA SER A 124 24.41 24.54 -12.32
C SER A 124 23.88 23.12 -12.47
N LEU A 125 24.40 22.33 -13.42
CA LEU A 125 24.06 20.90 -13.56
C LEU A 125 24.32 20.13 -12.28
N GLY A 126 25.49 20.32 -11.67
CA GLY A 126 25.87 19.68 -10.42
C GLY A 126 24.94 20.02 -9.25
N MET A 127 24.54 21.29 -9.14
CA MET A 127 23.63 21.79 -8.11
C MET A 127 22.21 21.22 -8.28
N GLY A 128 21.63 21.31 -9.48
CA GLY A 128 20.28 20.81 -9.76
C GLY A 128 20.17 19.30 -9.59
N LEU A 129 21.12 18.54 -10.15
CA LEU A 129 21.16 17.08 -9.98
C LEU A 129 21.51 16.67 -8.54
N GLY A 130 22.38 17.43 -7.87
CA GLY A 130 22.75 17.23 -6.47
C GLY A 130 21.54 17.35 -5.54
N ALA A 131 20.67 18.33 -5.76
CA ALA A 131 19.42 18.49 -5.01
C ALA A 131 18.49 17.27 -5.19
N ALA A 132 18.33 16.79 -6.43
CA ALA A 132 17.51 15.61 -6.71
C ALA A 132 18.08 14.31 -6.10
N VAL A 133 19.41 14.13 -6.14
CA VAL A 133 20.09 13.01 -5.49
C VAL A 133 19.91 13.08 -3.97
N PHE A 134 20.06 14.26 -3.37
CA PHE A 134 19.84 14.46 -1.94
C PHE A 134 18.42 14.06 -1.53
N VAL A 135 17.40 14.58 -2.22
CA VAL A 135 16.00 14.20 -1.98
C VAL A 135 15.80 12.71 -2.21
N GLY A 136 16.40 12.14 -3.26
CA GLY A 136 16.36 10.72 -3.56
C GLY A 136 16.94 9.83 -2.45
N VAL A 137 18.04 10.25 -1.82
CA VAL A 137 18.62 9.54 -0.66
C VAL A 137 17.67 9.60 0.54
N VAL A 138 17.11 10.78 0.84
CA VAL A 138 16.14 10.92 1.92
C VAL A 138 14.94 10.01 1.67
N LEU A 139 14.33 10.06 0.49
CA LEU A 139 13.21 9.19 0.12
C LEU A 139 13.59 7.71 0.20
N ALA A 140 14.72 7.33 -0.38
CA ALA A 140 15.18 5.95 -0.39
C ALA A 140 15.42 5.43 1.03
N THR A 141 15.95 6.25 1.93
CA THR A 141 16.09 5.91 3.37
C THR A 141 14.73 5.77 4.05
N LEU A 142 13.80 6.71 3.83
CA LEU A 142 12.43 6.62 4.38
C LEU A 142 11.73 5.33 3.92
N THR A 143 11.84 4.97 2.65
CA THR A 143 11.12 3.83 2.08
C THR A 143 11.83 2.49 2.31
N ALA A 144 13.16 2.45 2.19
CA ALA A 144 13.91 1.19 2.28
C ALA A 144 14.27 0.83 3.73
N TRP A 145 14.63 1.81 4.56
CA TRP A 145 15.11 1.56 5.92
C TRP A 145 14.01 1.80 6.95
N LEU A 146 13.31 2.93 6.84
CA LEU A 146 12.15 3.20 7.68
C LEU A 146 10.88 2.53 7.14
N ARG A 147 10.95 1.85 5.99
CA ARG A 147 9.83 1.04 5.45
C ARG A 147 8.55 1.84 5.30
N ALA A 148 8.64 3.17 5.17
CA ALA A 148 7.50 4.02 4.91
C ALA A 148 6.89 3.64 3.55
N PRO A 149 5.56 3.67 3.39
CA PRO A 149 4.97 3.45 2.08
C PRO A 149 5.50 4.49 1.09
N GLY A 150 5.96 4.05 -0.08
CA GLY A 150 6.58 4.93 -1.09
C GLY A 150 5.74 6.15 -1.42
N TRP A 151 4.44 5.95 -1.66
CA TRP A 151 3.49 7.02 -1.96
C TRP A 151 3.35 8.04 -0.81
N ALA A 152 3.46 7.61 0.45
CA ALA A 152 3.31 8.46 1.62
C ALA A 152 4.58 9.30 1.84
N ALA A 153 5.74 8.65 1.81
CA ALA A 153 7.03 9.32 1.94
C ALA A 153 7.24 10.33 0.81
N SER A 154 7.00 9.91 -0.43
CA SER A 154 7.12 10.80 -1.60
C SER A 154 6.03 11.86 -1.65
N GLY A 155 4.78 11.56 -1.27
CA GLY A 155 3.73 12.57 -1.14
C GLY A 155 4.11 13.65 -0.11
N ALA A 156 4.66 13.26 1.04
CA ALA A 156 5.08 14.20 2.07
C ALA A 156 6.25 15.09 1.64
N ILE A 157 7.27 14.50 1.02
CA ILE A 157 8.41 15.27 0.50
C ILE A 157 8.00 16.15 -0.69
N GLY A 158 7.16 15.64 -1.59
CA GLY A 158 6.63 16.41 -2.71
C GLY A 158 5.81 17.61 -2.23
N GLY A 159 4.96 17.43 -1.21
CA GLY A 159 4.23 18.51 -0.56
C GLY A 159 5.15 19.53 0.10
N ALA A 160 6.19 19.08 0.81
CA ALA A 160 7.19 19.98 1.40
C ALA A 160 7.93 20.81 0.35
N ILE A 161 8.31 20.21 -0.78
CA ILE A 161 8.93 20.92 -1.90
C ILE A 161 7.95 21.92 -2.52
N GLY A 162 6.69 21.53 -2.72
CA GLY A 162 5.65 22.42 -3.26
C GLY A 162 5.38 23.64 -2.38
N LEU A 163 5.32 23.45 -1.06
CA LEU A 163 5.21 24.54 -0.10
C LEU A 163 6.46 25.44 -0.17
N TRP A 164 7.66 24.86 -0.09
CA TRP A 164 8.89 25.65 -0.23
C TRP A 164 8.92 26.48 -1.52
N ALA A 165 8.56 25.89 -2.66
CA ALA A 165 8.51 26.58 -3.94
C ALA A 165 7.49 27.73 -3.95
N GLY A 166 6.35 27.57 -3.26
CA GLY A 166 5.35 28.64 -3.08
C GLY A 166 5.87 29.83 -2.26
N SER A 167 6.79 29.60 -1.31
CA SER A 167 7.45 30.66 -0.53
C SER A 167 8.71 31.24 -1.17
N ALA A 168 9.37 30.53 -2.07
CA ALA A 168 10.73 30.87 -2.53
C ALA A 168 10.80 32.10 -3.47
N GLY A 169 9.65 32.65 -3.90
CA GLY A 169 9.58 33.75 -4.86
C GLY A 169 9.69 33.27 -6.30
N ASP A 170 10.18 34.11 -7.21
CA ASP A 170 10.51 33.66 -8.58
C ASP A 170 11.96 33.16 -8.64
N PRO A 171 12.27 32.15 -9.47
CA PRO A 171 13.65 31.75 -9.70
C PRO A 171 14.45 32.91 -10.30
N GLY A 172 15.78 32.91 -10.08
CA GLY A 172 16.67 33.91 -10.64
C GLY A 172 16.64 33.97 -12.17
N ALA A 173 17.16 35.06 -12.74
CA ALA A 173 17.28 35.18 -14.19
C ALA A 173 18.18 34.09 -14.76
N PHE A 174 17.69 33.39 -15.79
CA PHE A 174 18.45 32.32 -16.42
C PHE A 174 19.64 32.88 -17.22
N ALA A 175 20.87 32.50 -16.87
CA ALA A 175 22.09 33.10 -17.38
C ALA A 175 22.90 32.22 -18.36
N LEU A 176 22.43 31.02 -18.68
CA LEU A 176 23.11 30.16 -19.66
C LEU A 176 22.58 30.41 -21.08
N ALA A 177 23.43 30.12 -22.07
CA ALA A 177 22.98 30.05 -23.44
C ALA A 177 21.92 28.93 -23.60
N ALA A 178 20.93 29.20 -24.45
CA ALA A 178 19.93 28.22 -24.85
C ALA A 178 20.61 26.94 -25.35
N LEU A 179 20.05 25.79 -24.99
CA LEU A 179 20.60 24.50 -25.38
C LEU A 179 20.56 24.39 -26.92
N PRO A 180 21.69 24.15 -27.60
CA PRO A 180 21.70 24.04 -29.06
C PRO A 180 20.84 22.84 -29.50
N ASN A 181 20.32 22.87 -30.73
CA ASN A 181 19.51 21.78 -31.30
C ASN A 181 20.17 20.40 -31.16
N THR A 182 21.49 20.33 -31.29
CA THR A 182 22.27 19.09 -31.08
C THR A 182 22.21 18.61 -29.63
N GLY A 183 22.20 19.52 -28.65
CA GLY A 183 22.02 19.22 -27.24
C GLY A 183 20.60 18.73 -26.94
N VAL A 184 19.58 19.33 -27.55
CA VAL A 184 18.18 18.86 -27.43
C VAL A 184 18.03 17.44 -27.97
N LEU A 185 18.58 17.16 -29.16
CA LEU A 185 18.58 15.81 -29.74
C LEU A 185 19.36 14.81 -28.89
N ALA A 186 20.50 15.21 -28.33
CA ALA A 186 21.27 14.37 -27.42
C ALA A 186 20.50 14.06 -26.12
N ALA A 187 19.78 15.03 -25.56
CA ALA A 187 18.94 14.83 -24.38
C ALA A 187 17.78 13.87 -24.68
N LEU A 188 17.11 14.02 -25.83
CA LEU A 188 16.05 13.10 -26.26
C LEU A 188 16.58 11.68 -26.49
N ALA A 189 17.69 11.54 -27.22
CA ALA A 189 18.31 10.24 -27.48
C ALA A 189 18.77 9.57 -26.17
N GLY A 190 19.33 10.34 -25.23
CA GLY A 190 19.69 9.88 -23.90
C GLY A 190 18.49 9.42 -23.09
N ALA A 191 17.40 10.20 -23.07
CA ALA A 191 16.16 9.85 -22.38
C ALA A 191 15.54 8.57 -22.95
N ALA A 192 15.39 8.49 -24.27
CA ALA A 192 14.84 7.32 -24.95
C ALA A 192 15.72 6.08 -24.77
N GLY A 193 17.03 6.21 -24.97
CA GLY A 193 17.99 5.12 -24.77
C GLY A 193 17.99 4.59 -23.34
N LEU A 194 17.94 5.48 -22.34
CA LEU A 194 17.85 5.10 -20.93
C LEU A 194 16.51 4.43 -20.59
N SER A 195 15.39 4.95 -21.12
CA SER A 195 14.08 4.31 -20.96
C SER A 195 14.07 2.89 -21.54
N LEU A 196 14.60 2.70 -22.75
CA LEU A 196 14.70 1.39 -23.40
C LEU A 196 15.59 0.43 -22.61
N PHE A 197 16.74 0.92 -22.14
CA PHE A 197 17.65 0.15 -21.30
C PHE A 197 16.97 -0.30 -20.00
N LEU A 198 16.31 0.61 -19.28
CA LEU A 198 15.58 0.27 -18.05
C LEU A 198 14.39 -0.66 -18.32
N GLY A 199 13.71 -0.48 -19.46
CA GLY A 199 12.68 -1.38 -19.97
C GLY A 199 13.20 -2.80 -20.14
N LEU A 200 14.31 -2.96 -20.88
CA LEU A 200 14.97 -4.25 -21.12
C LEU A 200 15.48 -4.89 -19.82
N VAL A 201 16.13 -4.11 -18.95
CA VAL A 201 16.58 -4.58 -17.63
C VAL A 201 15.41 -5.10 -16.80
N GLY A 202 14.27 -4.40 -16.84
CA GLY A 202 13.04 -4.81 -16.16
C GLY A 202 12.38 -6.06 -16.76
N ALA A 203 12.65 -6.38 -18.03
CA ALA A 203 12.11 -7.56 -18.71
C ALA A 203 12.84 -8.86 -18.31
N PHE A 204 14.11 -8.79 -17.86
CA PHE A 204 14.85 -9.99 -17.45
C PHE A 204 14.17 -10.72 -16.28
N ALA A 205 13.93 -12.02 -16.46
CA ALA A 205 13.31 -12.88 -15.45
C ALA A 205 14.04 -12.83 -14.10
N GLY A 206 15.37 -12.80 -14.10
CA GLY A 206 16.18 -12.69 -12.87
C GLY A 206 15.93 -11.40 -12.08
N VAL A 207 15.80 -10.26 -12.77
CA VAL A 207 15.47 -8.98 -12.12
C VAL A 207 14.03 -9.03 -11.58
N ARG A 208 13.10 -9.59 -12.34
CA ARG A 208 11.70 -9.70 -11.93
C ARG A 208 11.51 -10.62 -10.73
N ALA A 209 12.18 -11.77 -10.70
CA ALA A 209 12.23 -12.67 -9.55
C ALA A 209 12.88 -11.99 -8.33
N ARG A 210 13.87 -11.11 -8.57
CA ARG A 210 14.48 -10.29 -7.50
C ARG A 210 13.53 -9.24 -6.93
N LEU A 211 12.68 -8.64 -7.77
CA LEU A 211 11.70 -7.65 -7.35
C LEU A 211 10.38 -8.26 -6.84
N ALA A 212 10.09 -9.54 -7.17
CA ALA A 212 8.81 -10.16 -6.83
C ALA A 212 8.53 -10.18 -5.31
N PRO A 213 9.46 -10.59 -4.43
CA PRO A 213 9.23 -10.53 -2.98
C PRO A 213 9.01 -9.11 -2.47
N ILE A 214 9.68 -8.10 -3.06
CA ILE A 214 9.50 -6.71 -2.65
C ILE A 214 8.04 -6.27 -2.82
N ARG A 215 7.44 -6.66 -3.95
CA ARG A 215 6.06 -6.33 -4.31
C ARG A 215 5.04 -7.17 -3.55
N ALA A 216 5.40 -8.40 -3.21
CA ALA A 216 4.51 -9.35 -2.56
C ALA A 216 4.46 -9.17 -1.05
N THR A 217 5.56 -8.68 -0.45
CA THR A 217 5.60 -8.36 0.98
C THR A 217 4.82 -7.07 1.24
N PRO A 218 3.89 -7.10 2.21
CA PRO A 218 3.07 -5.98 2.58
C PRO A 218 3.90 -4.77 2.94
N ALA A 219 3.35 -3.62 2.62
CA ALA A 219 3.95 -2.37 3.00
C ALA A 219 4.06 -2.32 4.55
N GLY A 220 5.28 -2.01 5.03
CA GLY A 220 5.66 -2.00 6.45
C GLY A 220 6.29 -3.30 6.98
N GLU A 221 6.19 -4.43 6.27
CA GLU A 221 6.87 -5.67 6.66
C GLU A 221 8.35 -5.67 6.23
N PRO A 222 9.23 -6.46 6.88
CA PRO A 222 10.62 -6.57 6.45
C PRO A 222 10.72 -7.22 5.07
N HIS A 223 11.18 -6.45 4.10
CA HIS A 223 11.64 -6.98 2.82
C HIS A 223 13.13 -7.33 2.92
N GLY A 224 13.51 -8.58 2.62
CA GLY A 224 14.93 -8.99 2.60
C GLY A 224 15.78 -8.32 1.51
N ARG A 225 15.24 -7.33 0.78
CA ARG A 225 15.86 -6.69 -0.40
C ARG A 225 15.71 -5.17 -0.41
N SER A 226 15.79 -4.54 0.77
CA SER A 226 15.71 -3.08 0.94
C SER A 226 16.71 -2.31 0.05
N GLY A 227 17.88 -2.87 -0.24
CA GLY A 227 18.86 -2.26 -1.15
C GLY A 227 18.33 -2.01 -2.57
N LEU A 228 17.49 -2.90 -3.11
CA LEU A 228 16.88 -2.71 -4.44
C LEU A 228 15.83 -1.60 -4.43
N VAL A 229 15.05 -1.49 -3.35
CA VAL A 229 14.12 -0.38 -3.15
C VAL A 229 14.89 0.94 -3.08
N PHE A 230 15.97 0.97 -2.30
CA PHE A 230 16.81 2.15 -2.15
C PHE A 230 17.35 2.63 -3.50
N VAL A 231 17.98 1.74 -4.27
CA VAL A 231 18.53 2.07 -5.61
C VAL A 231 17.43 2.50 -6.58
N GLY A 232 16.27 1.83 -6.58
CA GLY A 232 15.16 2.19 -7.46
C GLY A 232 14.57 3.56 -7.16
N VAL A 233 14.36 3.90 -5.88
CA VAL A 233 13.85 5.21 -5.46
C VAL A 233 14.87 6.32 -5.72
N LEU A 234 16.15 6.06 -5.49
CA LEU A 234 17.23 6.98 -5.83
C LEU A 234 17.27 7.24 -7.34
N LEU A 235 17.27 6.18 -8.16
CA LEU A 235 17.26 6.30 -9.63
C LEU A 235 16.03 7.06 -10.13
N SER A 236 14.85 6.77 -9.56
CA SER A 236 13.61 7.50 -9.85
C SER A 236 13.75 9.01 -9.61
N SER A 237 14.33 9.38 -8.46
CA SER A 237 14.53 10.78 -8.07
C SER A 237 15.58 11.49 -8.93
N THR A 238 16.68 10.80 -9.28
CA THR A 238 17.70 11.34 -10.18
C THR A 238 17.16 11.57 -11.59
N LEU A 239 16.35 10.65 -12.12
CA LEU A 239 15.68 10.82 -13.41
C LEU A 239 14.69 11.99 -13.40
N ALA A 240 13.96 12.18 -12.30
CA ALA A 240 13.09 13.32 -12.09
C ALA A 240 13.86 14.65 -12.09
N GLY A 241 14.98 14.71 -11.36
CA GLY A 241 15.85 15.89 -11.35
C GLY A 241 16.44 16.21 -12.72
N ALA A 242 16.92 15.18 -13.44
CA ALA A 242 17.43 15.35 -14.80
C ALA A 242 16.37 15.89 -15.77
N ALA A 243 15.13 15.40 -15.66
CA ALA A 243 14.00 15.96 -16.40
C ALA A 243 13.79 17.44 -16.10
N GLY A 244 13.80 17.85 -14.82
CA GLY A 244 13.66 19.24 -14.42
C GLY A 244 14.74 20.15 -15.01
N VAL A 245 16.00 19.72 -14.91
CA VAL A 245 17.14 20.46 -15.47
C VAL A 245 17.03 20.59 -16.99
N VAL A 246 16.70 19.52 -17.71
CA VAL A 246 16.52 19.56 -19.17
C VAL A 246 15.32 20.45 -19.54
N ALA A 247 14.22 20.38 -18.80
CA ALA A 247 13.06 21.24 -19.03
C ALA A 247 13.43 22.72 -18.86
N ALA A 248 14.08 23.10 -17.76
CA ALA A 248 14.52 24.48 -17.53
C ALA A 248 15.50 24.98 -18.59
N TRP A 249 16.49 24.16 -18.99
CA TRP A 249 17.49 24.57 -19.97
C TRP A 249 16.96 24.66 -21.41
N THR A 250 15.85 23.99 -21.70
CA THR A 250 15.21 24.05 -23.01
C THR A 250 14.07 25.08 -23.07
N ALA A 251 13.51 25.46 -21.92
CA ALA A 251 12.41 26.43 -21.81
C ALA A 251 12.87 27.90 -21.69
N VAL A 252 14.14 28.21 -22.04
CA VAL A 252 14.70 29.58 -21.95
C VAL A 252 13.83 30.55 -22.75
N PRO A 253 13.10 31.46 -22.11
CA PRO A 253 12.34 32.46 -22.84
C PRO A 253 13.23 33.62 -23.21
N ASP A 254 12.92 34.26 -24.35
CA ASP A 254 13.54 35.50 -24.81
C ASP A 254 13.40 36.67 -23.80
N ALA A 255 12.52 36.52 -22.78
CA ALA A 255 12.19 37.52 -21.77
C ALA A 255 12.79 37.27 -20.36
N GLY A 256 13.66 36.27 -20.18
CA GLY A 256 14.54 36.16 -18.99
C GLY A 256 13.98 35.46 -17.74
N ALA A 257 12.69 35.11 -17.66
CA ALA A 257 12.11 34.36 -16.53
C ALA A 257 11.83 32.90 -16.94
N ALA A 258 12.54 31.93 -16.37
CA ALA A 258 12.35 30.52 -16.72
C ALA A 258 10.92 30.05 -16.37
N GLY A 259 10.12 29.68 -17.38
CA GLY A 259 8.82 29.08 -17.17
C GLY A 259 8.97 27.72 -16.50
N LEU A 260 8.83 27.66 -15.18
CA LEU A 260 8.89 26.40 -14.45
C LEU A 260 7.56 25.63 -14.62
N PRO A 261 7.62 24.34 -14.95
CA PRO A 261 6.42 23.53 -15.17
C PRO A 261 5.69 23.26 -13.85
N ASP A 262 4.36 23.13 -13.91
CA ASP A 262 3.54 22.73 -12.76
C ASP A 262 3.97 21.33 -12.27
N PRO A 263 4.51 21.21 -11.04
CA PRO A 263 5.00 19.95 -10.50
C PRO A 263 3.90 18.89 -10.36
N ILE A 264 2.65 19.27 -10.10
CA ILE A 264 1.54 18.32 -9.94
C ILE A 264 1.21 17.72 -11.30
N LEU A 265 1.00 18.57 -12.32
CA LEU A 265 0.77 18.11 -13.69
C LEU A 265 1.90 17.20 -14.18
N LEU A 266 3.16 17.54 -13.90
CA LEU A 266 4.30 16.69 -14.25
C LEU A 266 4.22 15.30 -13.61
N THR A 267 3.87 15.19 -12.32
CA THR A 267 3.67 13.88 -11.66
C THR A 267 2.52 13.11 -12.31
N VAL A 268 1.40 13.76 -12.62
CA VAL A 268 0.22 13.13 -13.24
C VAL A 268 0.55 12.63 -14.65
N VAL A 269 1.25 13.43 -15.46
CA VAL A 269 1.74 13.04 -16.80
C VAL A 269 2.71 11.87 -16.69
N ALA A 270 3.66 11.92 -15.76
CA ALA A 270 4.63 10.84 -15.56
C ALA A 270 3.96 9.52 -15.17
N LEU A 271 2.97 9.56 -14.26
CA LEU A 271 2.19 8.40 -13.86
C LEU A 271 1.33 7.87 -15.01
N GLY A 272 0.60 8.75 -15.70
CA GLY A 272 -0.22 8.38 -16.86
C GLY A 272 0.61 7.72 -17.96
N ALA A 273 1.74 8.32 -18.33
CA ALA A 273 2.64 7.78 -19.34
C ALA A 273 3.29 6.46 -18.90
N ALA A 274 3.67 6.30 -17.63
CA ALA A 274 4.23 5.05 -17.13
C ALA A 274 3.21 3.89 -17.15
N LEU A 275 1.97 4.16 -16.70
CA LEU A 275 0.88 3.18 -16.69
C LEU A 275 0.45 2.82 -18.12
N LEU A 276 0.23 3.82 -18.96
CA LEU A 276 -0.13 3.63 -20.36
C LEU A 276 0.98 2.90 -21.11
N GLY A 277 2.26 3.18 -20.79
CA GLY A 277 3.44 2.48 -21.30
C GLY A 277 3.56 1.02 -20.85
N GLY A 278 2.59 0.49 -20.11
CA GLY A 278 2.50 -0.92 -19.71
C GLY A 278 3.15 -1.23 -18.37
N THR A 279 3.63 -0.22 -17.62
CA THR A 279 4.08 -0.45 -16.24
C THR A 279 2.86 -0.62 -15.34
N SER A 280 2.63 -1.81 -14.81
CA SER A 280 1.51 -2.04 -13.89
C SER A 280 1.68 -1.22 -12.60
N LEU A 281 0.57 -0.81 -11.97
CA LEU A 281 0.58 -0.21 -10.63
C LEU A 281 1.27 -1.10 -9.59
N MET A 282 1.20 -2.42 -9.77
CA MET A 282 1.86 -3.39 -8.91
C MET A 282 3.31 -3.63 -9.33
N GLY A 283 3.82 -2.97 -10.38
CA GLY A 283 5.21 -3.11 -10.83
C GLY A 283 5.58 -4.47 -11.41
N ARG A 284 4.60 -5.36 -11.63
CA ARG A 284 4.82 -6.76 -12.11
C ARG A 284 5.19 -6.85 -13.59
N ARG A 285 4.80 -5.84 -14.36
CA ARG A 285 4.85 -5.76 -15.82
C ARG A 285 5.37 -4.39 -16.22
N GLY A 286 6.00 -4.30 -17.38
CA GLY A 286 6.52 -3.06 -17.94
C GLY A 286 6.91 -3.26 -19.39
N GLY A 287 6.52 -2.32 -20.25
CA GLY A 287 7.03 -2.27 -21.62
C GLY A 287 8.53 -1.99 -21.67
N VAL A 288 9.16 -2.42 -22.77
CA VAL A 288 10.51 -2.03 -23.16
C VAL A 288 10.45 -0.64 -23.81
N CYS A 289 9.63 -0.51 -24.86
CA CYS A 289 9.44 0.73 -25.61
C CYS A 289 8.21 1.53 -25.16
N GLY A 290 7.28 0.87 -24.45
CA GLY A 290 5.97 1.44 -24.12
C GLY A 290 6.01 2.81 -23.44
N THR A 291 6.95 3.06 -22.51
CA THR A 291 7.09 4.36 -21.82
C THR A 291 7.38 5.51 -22.79
N VAL A 292 8.24 5.28 -23.79
CA VAL A 292 8.58 6.30 -24.80
C VAL A 292 7.37 6.61 -25.69
N PHE A 293 6.65 5.58 -26.15
CA PHE A 293 5.47 5.76 -26.98
C PHE A 293 4.31 6.42 -26.23
N ALA A 294 4.10 6.04 -24.96
CA ALA A 294 3.08 6.64 -24.12
C ALA A 294 3.39 8.10 -23.79
N ALA A 295 4.64 8.43 -23.44
CA ALA A 295 5.08 9.82 -23.25
C ALA A 295 4.84 10.67 -24.52
N THR A 296 5.21 10.12 -25.69
CA THR A 296 4.99 10.75 -27.00
C THR A 296 3.49 10.97 -27.25
N LEU A 297 2.66 9.96 -27.01
CA LEU A 297 1.21 10.02 -27.22
C LEU A 297 0.56 11.07 -26.31
N VAL A 298 0.87 11.07 -25.01
CA VAL A 298 0.29 12.02 -24.04
C VAL A 298 0.67 13.45 -24.41
N LEU A 299 1.94 13.72 -24.65
CA LEU A 299 2.41 15.06 -25.02
C LEU A 299 1.81 15.52 -26.36
N ALA A 300 1.79 14.66 -27.38
CA ALA A 300 1.23 15.00 -28.68
C ALA A 300 -0.29 15.24 -28.61
N LEU A 301 -1.02 14.52 -27.76
CA LEU A 301 -2.44 14.77 -27.52
C LEU A 301 -2.67 16.12 -26.83
N MET A 302 -1.86 16.49 -25.85
CA MET A 302 -1.97 17.78 -25.17
C MET A 302 -1.81 18.94 -26.16
N TRP A 303 -0.80 18.89 -27.01
CA TRP A 303 -0.63 19.89 -28.06
C TRP A 303 -1.65 19.82 -29.18
N LEU A 304 -2.15 18.63 -29.53
CA LEU A 304 -3.22 18.51 -30.51
C LEU A 304 -4.50 19.14 -29.99
N ALA A 305 -4.81 18.97 -28.70
CA ALA A 305 -5.95 19.59 -28.04
C ALA A 305 -5.84 21.12 -28.10
N GLU A 306 -4.67 21.65 -27.73
CA GLU A 306 -4.37 23.08 -27.80
C GLU A 306 -4.46 23.63 -29.23
N ALA A 307 -3.83 22.95 -30.20
CA ALA A 307 -3.85 23.36 -31.62
C ALA A 307 -5.26 23.30 -32.24
N ARG A 308 -6.16 22.47 -31.69
CA ARG A 308 -7.57 22.39 -32.09
C ARG A 308 -8.46 23.41 -31.35
N GLY A 309 -7.91 24.19 -30.41
CA GLY A 309 -8.66 25.11 -29.58
C GLY A 309 -9.62 24.41 -28.63
N TRP A 310 -9.33 23.17 -28.22
CA TRP A 310 -10.16 22.48 -27.24
C TRP A 310 -10.04 23.19 -25.90
N THR A 311 -11.18 23.56 -25.33
CA THR A 311 -11.26 24.40 -24.12
C THR A 311 -11.04 23.61 -22.82
N PHE A 312 -10.71 22.33 -22.88
CA PHE A 312 -10.50 21.53 -21.68
C PHE A 312 -9.03 21.56 -21.27
N ASP A 313 -8.81 21.61 -19.97
CA ASP A 313 -7.48 21.64 -19.36
C ASP A 313 -6.64 20.42 -19.80
N PRO A 314 -5.39 20.58 -20.24
CA PRO A 314 -4.50 19.48 -20.63
C PRO A 314 -4.32 18.38 -19.55
N SER A 315 -4.53 18.69 -18.27
CA SER A 315 -4.52 17.73 -17.17
C SER A 315 -5.53 16.59 -17.37
N TRP A 316 -6.64 16.81 -18.08
CA TRP A 316 -7.61 15.78 -18.43
C TRP A 316 -7.03 14.68 -19.30
N ILE A 317 -6.06 15.00 -20.17
CA ILE A 317 -5.39 14.01 -21.03
C ILE A 317 -4.47 13.15 -20.17
N ALA A 318 -3.70 13.77 -19.28
CA ALA A 318 -2.84 13.07 -18.34
C ALA A 318 -3.65 12.13 -17.42
N LEU A 319 -4.80 12.60 -16.93
CA LEU A 319 -5.73 11.80 -16.14
C LEU A 319 -6.36 10.65 -16.91
N SER A 320 -6.79 10.92 -18.14
CA SER A 320 -7.33 9.89 -19.02
C SER A 320 -6.28 8.81 -19.32
N ALA A 321 -5.00 9.18 -19.44
CA ALA A 321 -3.91 8.23 -19.61
C ALA A 321 -3.71 7.34 -18.38
N ILE A 322 -3.87 7.87 -17.16
CA ILE A 322 -3.85 7.08 -15.93
C ILE A 322 -4.98 6.04 -15.93
N VAL A 323 -6.21 6.48 -16.22
CA VAL A 323 -7.39 5.59 -16.25
C VAL A 323 -7.24 4.52 -17.34
N ALA A 324 -6.84 4.92 -18.55
CA ALA A 324 -6.62 4.00 -19.67
C ALA A 324 -5.52 2.98 -19.35
N GLY A 325 -4.37 3.42 -18.83
CA GLY A 325 -3.27 2.53 -18.43
C GLY A 325 -3.68 1.53 -17.34
N PHE A 326 -4.49 1.97 -16.38
CA PHE A 326 -5.05 1.07 -15.36
C PHE A 326 -6.00 0.03 -15.95
N LEU A 327 -6.95 0.46 -16.80
CA LEU A 327 -7.90 -0.44 -17.45
C LEU A 327 -7.20 -1.47 -18.33
N VAL A 328 -6.19 -1.05 -19.11
CA VAL A 328 -5.37 -1.94 -19.92
C VAL A 328 -4.63 -2.94 -19.04
N THR A 329 -4.02 -2.49 -17.94
CA THR A 329 -3.36 -3.40 -16.99
C THR A 329 -4.33 -4.48 -16.50
N ARG A 330 -5.56 -4.09 -16.14
CA ARG A 330 -6.60 -5.02 -15.66
C ARG A 330 -7.08 -5.97 -16.74
N LEU A 331 -7.28 -5.49 -17.97
CA LEU A 331 -7.65 -6.32 -19.10
C LEU A 331 -6.58 -7.38 -19.38
N VAL A 332 -5.31 -6.98 -19.41
CA VAL A 332 -4.18 -7.90 -19.63
C VAL A 332 -4.03 -8.88 -18.46
N GLU A 333 -4.34 -8.49 -17.23
CA GLU A 333 -4.40 -9.44 -16.10
C GLU A 333 -5.56 -10.44 -16.25
N ALA A 334 -6.76 -9.97 -16.60
CA ALA A 334 -7.93 -10.82 -16.78
C ALA A 334 -7.75 -11.84 -17.92
N MET A 335 -7.20 -11.42 -19.05
CA MET A 335 -6.92 -12.32 -20.19
C MET A 335 -5.91 -13.41 -19.82
N ASN A 336 -4.94 -13.11 -18.94
CA ASN A 336 -3.97 -14.12 -18.52
C ASN A 336 -4.56 -15.15 -17.54
N THR A 337 -5.54 -14.75 -16.72
CA THR A 337 -6.14 -15.66 -15.72
C THR A 337 -7.06 -16.74 -16.31
N VAL A 338 -7.72 -16.47 -17.44
CA VAL A 338 -8.65 -17.42 -18.09
C VAL A 338 -7.88 -18.66 -18.55
N ASP A 339 -6.72 -18.43 -19.14
CA ASP A 339 -5.92 -19.50 -19.72
C ASP A 339 -5.15 -20.30 -18.67
N ASP A 340 -4.86 -19.77 -17.48
CA ASP A 340 -4.26 -20.58 -16.40
C ASP A 340 -5.27 -21.62 -15.90
N ALA A 341 -6.56 -21.26 -15.86
CA ALA A 341 -7.63 -22.20 -15.54
C ALA A 341 -7.83 -23.21 -16.67
N GLU A 342 -7.74 -22.78 -17.93
CA GLU A 342 -7.81 -23.68 -19.09
C GLU A 342 -6.59 -24.61 -19.15
N ALA A 343 -5.37 -24.07 -18.97
CA ALA A 343 -4.13 -24.83 -18.92
C ALA A 343 -4.15 -25.87 -17.79
N ALA A 344 -4.61 -25.50 -16.59
CA ALA A 344 -4.82 -26.42 -15.48
C ALA A 344 -5.89 -27.49 -15.79
N SER A 345 -6.93 -27.15 -16.55
CA SER A 345 -7.93 -28.11 -17.00
C SER A 345 -7.39 -29.05 -18.08
N THR A 346 -6.55 -28.56 -18.99
CA THR A 346 -5.94 -29.37 -20.06
C THR A 346 -4.80 -30.26 -19.55
N SER A 347 -4.03 -29.81 -18.57
CA SER A 347 -3.00 -30.62 -17.93
C SER A 347 -3.60 -31.72 -17.06
N ARG A 348 -4.78 -31.46 -16.45
CA ARG A 348 -5.59 -32.50 -15.82
C ARG A 348 -6.15 -33.49 -16.85
N ALA A 349 -6.74 -33.01 -17.95
CA ALA A 349 -7.34 -33.86 -18.98
C ALA A 349 -6.35 -34.73 -19.79
N GLY A 350 -5.04 -34.46 -19.71
CA GLY A 350 -3.98 -35.24 -20.37
C GLY A 350 -3.05 -35.99 -19.42
N SER A 351 -3.32 -35.96 -18.12
CA SER A 351 -2.56 -36.70 -17.11
C SER A 351 -2.66 -38.20 -17.40
N ILE A 352 -1.51 -38.86 -17.59
CA ILE A 352 -1.43 -40.32 -17.78
C ILE A 352 -2.08 -41.06 -16.59
N GLU A 353 -2.15 -40.43 -15.41
CA GLU A 353 -2.82 -40.97 -14.23
C GLU A 353 -4.34 -41.10 -14.45
N ASP A 354 -4.99 -40.13 -15.10
CA ASP A 354 -6.43 -40.20 -15.43
C ASP A 354 -6.69 -41.26 -16.51
N LEU A 355 -5.74 -41.48 -17.44
CA LEU A 355 -5.80 -42.59 -18.41
C LEU A 355 -5.51 -43.96 -17.77
N ARG A 356 -4.92 -44.01 -16.57
CA ARG A 356 -4.58 -45.24 -15.85
C ARG A 356 -5.64 -45.66 -14.84
N GLU A 357 -6.51 -44.74 -14.42
CA GLU A 357 -7.67 -45.04 -13.56
C GLU A 357 -8.82 -45.71 -14.32
N ASP A 358 -8.88 -45.56 -15.65
CA ASP A 358 -9.85 -46.26 -16.52
C ASP A 358 -9.37 -47.62 -17.04
N ASP A 359 -8.18 -48.10 -16.64
CA ASP A 359 -7.80 -49.49 -16.88
C ASP A 359 -8.48 -50.34 -15.78
N PRO A 360 -9.57 -51.11 -16.08
CA PRO A 360 -10.27 -51.89 -15.08
C PRO A 360 -9.28 -52.91 -14.52
N ARG A 361 -8.72 -52.59 -13.34
CA ARG A 361 -7.89 -53.55 -12.62
C ARG A 361 -8.69 -54.84 -12.54
N PRO A 362 -8.18 -55.97 -13.05
CA PRO A 362 -8.86 -57.25 -12.90
C PRO A 362 -8.85 -57.58 -11.42
N THR A 363 -9.92 -57.22 -10.72
CA THR A 363 -10.26 -57.75 -9.40
C THR A 363 -10.72 -59.18 -9.60
N ASP A 364 -9.79 -60.08 -9.95
CA ASP A 364 -10.03 -61.51 -9.87
C ASP A 364 -8.72 -62.28 -9.81
N ARG A 365 -8.18 -62.33 -8.60
CA ARG A 365 -7.43 -63.50 -8.16
C ARG A 365 -7.69 -63.73 -6.68
N ASP A 366 -8.95 -64.00 -6.36
CA ASP A 366 -9.22 -64.84 -5.20
C ASP A 366 -10.23 -65.94 -5.54
N THR A 367 -9.77 -67.13 -5.23
CA THR A 367 -10.31 -68.43 -5.58
C THR A 367 -11.54 -68.76 -4.75
N GLY A 368 -12.63 -69.12 -5.43
CA GLY A 368 -13.54 -70.18 -4.96
C GLY A 368 -14.76 -69.74 -4.14
N ALA A 369 -15.83 -69.34 -4.83
CA ALA A 369 -17.19 -69.61 -4.39
C ALA A 369 -18.13 -69.57 -5.60
N TYR A 370 -18.56 -70.74 -6.07
CA TYR A 370 -19.68 -70.85 -7.01
C TYR A 370 -20.97 -70.43 -6.29
N ALA A 371 -21.54 -69.29 -6.67
CA ALA A 371 -22.94 -68.98 -6.41
C ALA A 371 -23.73 -69.16 -7.72
N PRO A 372 -24.75 -70.04 -7.75
CA PRO A 372 -25.57 -70.24 -8.94
C PRO A 372 -26.53 -69.07 -9.12
N TYR A 373 -26.43 -68.37 -10.25
CA TYR A 373 -27.47 -67.46 -10.72
C TYR A 373 -28.48 -68.26 -11.54
N ASP A 374 -29.59 -68.61 -10.91
CA ASP A 374 -30.81 -69.04 -11.60
C ASP A 374 -31.81 -67.87 -11.63
N GLU A 375 -32.35 -67.67 -12.85
CA GLU A 375 -33.73 -67.30 -13.16
C GLU A 375 -34.33 -66.04 -12.52
N ASP A 376 -34.23 -64.89 -13.21
CA ASP A 376 -35.22 -63.79 -13.08
C ASP A 376 -35.40 -62.95 -14.35
N PHE A 377 -35.19 -63.54 -15.53
CA PHE A 377 -35.45 -62.90 -16.85
C PHE A 377 -36.65 -63.49 -17.59
N ALA A 378 -37.66 -63.97 -16.87
CA ALA A 378 -38.92 -64.46 -17.43
C ALA A 378 -40.13 -63.71 -16.83
N GLY A 379 -40.27 -62.42 -17.14
CA GLY A 379 -41.36 -61.60 -16.61
C GLY A 379 -41.85 -60.45 -17.49
N LEU A 380 -41.40 -60.34 -18.75
CA LEU A 380 -41.83 -59.28 -19.66
C LEU A 380 -42.59 -59.85 -20.86
N GLY A 381 -43.87 -60.14 -20.64
CA GLY A 381 -44.84 -60.37 -21.72
C GLY A 381 -46.13 -61.04 -21.26
N ALA A 382 -47.18 -60.25 -21.00
CA ALA A 382 -48.57 -60.50 -21.42
C ALA A 382 -49.58 -59.52 -20.78
N GLY A 383 -50.39 -58.88 -21.63
CA GLY A 383 -51.65 -58.21 -21.29
C GLY A 383 -51.58 -56.69 -21.47
N GLY A 384 -52.33 -56.02 -22.36
CA GLY A 384 -53.51 -56.39 -23.14
C GLY A 384 -54.60 -55.31 -22.95
N GLY A 385 -54.98 -54.63 -24.04
CA GLY A 385 -56.14 -53.70 -24.13
C GLY A 385 -55.91 -52.30 -23.55
N ASP A 386 -56.37 -51.18 -24.10
CA ASP A 386 -57.31 -50.91 -25.20
C ASP A 386 -56.97 -49.55 -25.82
N TRP A 387 -56.92 -49.49 -27.15
CA TRP A 387 -56.89 -48.27 -27.94
C TRP A 387 -58.29 -47.99 -28.48
N LYS A 388 -58.96 -46.93 -28.01
CA LYS A 388 -60.10 -46.32 -28.73
C LYS A 388 -60.20 -44.80 -28.54
N HIS A 389 -60.39 -44.12 -29.68
CA HIS A 389 -60.88 -42.76 -29.94
C HIS A 389 -59.92 -41.58 -29.77
N THR A 390 -59.23 -41.10 -30.83
CA THR A 390 -59.65 -40.13 -31.88
C THR A 390 -60.45 -38.90 -31.43
N GLY A 391 -59.79 -37.73 -31.51
CA GLY A 391 -60.27 -36.53 -32.21
C GLY A 391 -61.16 -35.54 -31.44
N GLY A 392 -60.78 -34.25 -31.44
CA GLY A 392 -61.70 -33.15 -31.08
C GLY A 392 -61.04 -31.77 -30.97
N ILE A 393 -61.37 -30.90 -31.91
CA ILE A 393 -60.96 -29.48 -32.03
C ILE A 393 -61.99 -28.56 -31.32
N THR A 394 -61.54 -27.35 -30.94
CA THR A 394 -62.26 -26.05 -30.69
C THR A 394 -63.03 -25.73 -29.38
N THR A 395 -62.51 -24.69 -28.70
CA THR A 395 -63.15 -23.48 -28.10
C THR A 395 -64.44 -23.55 -27.28
N THR A 396 -64.44 -23.00 -26.05
CA THR A 396 -65.13 -21.74 -25.62
C THR A 396 -65.21 -21.58 -24.08
N GLY A 397 -64.89 -20.37 -23.59
CA GLY A 397 -65.65 -19.60 -22.58
C GLY A 397 -65.67 -20.00 -21.10
N GLY A 398 -65.25 -19.08 -20.21
CA GLY A 398 -65.74 -19.06 -18.81
C GLY A 398 -64.90 -18.27 -17.79
N ILE A 399 -65.17 -16.97 -17.64
CA ILE A 399 -64.81 -16.07 -16.51
C ILE A 399 -65.73 -16.38 -15.31
N PRO A 400 -65.32 -16.33 -14.01
CA PRO A 400 -65.43 -15.11 -13.16
C PRO A 400 -64.21 -14.81 -12.24
N LYS A 401 -63.75 -13.55 -12.20
CA LYS A 401 -63.87 -12.54 -11.10
C LYS A 401 -63.23 -12.96 -9.76
N ALA A 402 -62.09 -12.39 -9.34
CA ALA A 402 -61.81 -11.00 -8.91
C ALA A 402 -62.41 -10.60 -7.54
N GLY A 403 -61.50 -10.25 -6.63
CA GLY A 403 -61.66 -9.49 -5.38
C GLY A 403 -60.31 -9.47 -4.66
N ALA A 404 -59.43 -8.50 -4.94
CA ALA A 404 -59.28 -7.23 -4.21
C ALA A 404 -59.01 -7.47 -2.71
N GLY A 405 -57.91 -7.04 -2.09
CA GLY A 405 -56.74 -6.28 -2.49
C GLY A 405 -55.97 -5.94 -1.21
N ASP A 406 -54.65 -5.91 -1.25
CA ASP A 406 -53.85 -5.15 -0.28
C ASP A 406 -52.42 -4.92 -0.84
N PRO A 407 -52.06 -3.69 -1.26
CA PRO A 407 -50.71 -3.36 -1.66
C PRO A 407 -50.09 -2.46 -0.60
N PHE A 408 -49.55 -3.00 0.50
CA PHE A 408 -48.45 -2.45 1.32
C PHE A 408 -48.28 -3.33 2.58
N GLY A 409 -47.49 -4.40 2.46
CA GLY A 409 -47.14 -5.29 3.58
C GLY A 409 -45.64 -5.24 3.89
N ALA A 410 -45.19 -4.12 4.46
CA ALA A 410 -43.90 -4.00 5.10
C ALA A 410 -44.01 -4.47 6.55
N SER A 411 -43.56 -5.69 6.86
CA SER A 411 -43.00 -6.11 8.17
C SER A 411 -42.90 -7.64 8.21
N GLY A 412 -41.70 -8.18 8.31
CA GLY A 412 -41.52 -9.63 8.43
C GLY A 412 -40.07 -10.09 8.43
N VAL A 413 -39.18 -9.38 9.15
CA VAL A 413 -37.82 -9.84 9.44
C VAL A 413 -37.52 -9.51 10.89
N PHE A 414 -38.13 -10.24 11.82
CA PHE A 414 -37.75 -10.35 13.23
C PHE A 414 -38.56 -11.50 13.84
N ASP A 415 -38.12 -12.75 13.64
CA ASP A 415 -38.61 -13.87 14.47
C ASP A 415 -37.65 -15.07 14.52
N ASP A 416 -36.34 -14.80 14.65
CA ASP A 416 -35.32 -15.86 14.65
C ASP A 416 -34.35 -15.77 15.86
N LEU A 417 -34.91 -15.48 17.05
CA LEU A 417 -34.16 -15.49 18.32
C LEU A 417 -34.99 -16.05 19.49
N ARG A 418 -35.53 -17.26 19.32
CA ARG A 418 -36.14 -18.01 20.42
C ARG A 418 -36.09 -19.52 20.19
N ASP A 419 -34.92 -20.12 20.33
CA ASP A 419 -34.78 -21.47 20.92
C ASP A 419 -33.31 -21.83 21.16
N SER A 420 -32.83 -21.58 22.38
CA SER A 420 -31.59 -22.18 22.88
C SER A 420 -31.70 -22.43 24.39
N SER A 421 -32.63 -23.30 24.77
CA SER A 421 -32.63 -23.94 26.10
C SER A 421 -33.52 -25.19 26.12
N ARG A 422 -33.01 -26.34 25.67
CA ARG A 422 -33.30 -27.62 26.33
C ARG A 422 -32.43 -28.78 25.83
N ASP A 423 -31.73 -29.34 26.80
CA ASP A 423 -31.11 -30.66 26.95
C ASP A 423 -31.51 -31.76 25.95
N GLY A 424 -30.51 -32.54 25.52
CA GLY A 424 -30.75 -33.83 24.87
C GLY A 424 -29.46 -34.57 24.52
N TYR A 425 -29.04 -35.48 25.39
CA TYR A 425 -28.03 -36.51 25.15
C TYR A 425 -28.21 -37.18 23.78
N GLY A 426 -27.15 -37.23 22.98
CA GLY A 426 -27.10 -37.99 21.73
C GLY A 426 -25.66 -38.24 21.30
N SER A 427 -25.16 -39.45 21.60
CA SER A 427 -23.85 -39.95 21.15
C SER A 427 -23.77 -39.97 19.61
N PRO A 428 -22.67 -39.52 18.98
CA PRO A 428 -22.36 -39.87 17.61
C PRO A 428 -21.62 -41.23 17.56
N PRO A 429 -21.91 -42.09 16.57
CA PRO A 429 -21.33 -43.42 16.48
C PRO A 429 -19.90 -43.41 15.94
N ASP A 430 -19.14 -44.38 16.45
CA ASP A 430 -17.85 -44.84 15.98
C ASP A 430 -17.74 -44.97 14.45
N ARG A 431 -16.64 -44.44 13.91
CA ARG A 431 -15.95 -45.05 12.76
C ARG A 431 -14.46 -45.10 13.05
N ARG A 432 -14.00 -46.30 13.42
CA ARG A 432 -12.59 -46.66 13.57
C ARG A 432 -12.31 -47.93 12.74
N TYR A 433 -11.05 -47.99 12.28
CA TYR A 433 -10.30 -49.07 11.63
C TYR A 433 -10.50 -49.25 10.11
N GLY A 434 -9.47 -49.26 9.27
CA GLY A 434 -8.01 -49.16 9.48
C GLY A 434 -7.28 -49.69 8.24
N ARG A 435 -5.95 -49.44 8.12
CA ARG A 435 -4.90 -50.42 7.77
C ARG A 435 -3.54 -49.73 7.56
N LEU A 436 -2.61 -50.07 8.45
CA LEU A 436 -1.16 -49.94 8.30
C LEU A 436 -0.63 -51.05 7.38
N ALA A 437 0.37 -50.75 6.54
CA ALA A 437 1.45 -51.67 6.19
C ALA A 437 2.63 -50.90 5.56
N SER A 438 3.81 -51.17 6.12
CA SER A 438 5.16 -50.72 5.81
C SER A 438 5.79 -51.42 4.60
N THR A 439 6.74 -50.76 3.92
CA THR A 439 7.88 -51.43 3.24
C THR A 439 9.09 -50.51 3.07
N PHE A 440 10.24 -50.94 3.60
CA PHE A 440 11.62 -50.48 3.32
C PHE A 440 12.05 -50.81 1.88
N PRO A 441 13.11 -50.20 1.29
CA PRO A 441 14.48 -50.76 1.34
C PRO A 441 15.63 -49.68 1.24
N PRO A 442 16.89 -50.01 0.91
CA PRO A 442 18.03 -50.04 1.83
C PRO A 442 19.17 -49.03 1.50
N GLY A 443 20.21 -48.98 2.35
CA GLY A 443 21.29 -47.98 2.31
C GLY A 443 22.55 -48.30 1.47
N THR A 444 23.49 -47.34 1.54
CA THR A 444 24.98 -47.30 1.36
C THR A 444 25.35 -45.89 0.85
N GLU A 445 26.43 -45.18 1.16
CA GLU A 445 27.50 -45.15 2.17
C GLU A 445 28.23 -43.80 1.98
N ASP A 446 28.92 -43.33 3.02
CA ASP A 446 30.10 -42.44 3.03
C ASP A 446 30.10 -41.03 2.39
N LEU A 447 30.23 -40.00 3.25
CA LEU A 447 31.40 -39.10 3.24
C LEU A 447 31.43 -38.24 4.53
N ARG A 448 32.38 -38.56 5.41
CA ARG A 448 32.79 -37.76 6.57
C ARG A 448 33.48 -36.46 6.10
N MET A 449 33.04 -35.32 6.61
CA MET A 449 33.87 -34.11 6.69
C MET A 449 34.09 -33.76 8.16
N THR A 450 35.34 -33.92 8.59
CA THR A 450 35.86 -33.61 9.92
C THR A 450 35.90 -32.09 10.10
N TYR A 451 35.11 -31.55 11.02
CA TYR A 451 35.23 -30.16 11.47
C TYR A 451 36.21 -30.08 12.65
N VAL A 452 37.29 -29.34 12.47
CA VAL A 452 38.25 -28.95 13.52
C VAL A 452 37.82 -27.55 14.01
N PRO A 453 37.44 -27.37 15.28
CA PRO A 453 37.17 -26.04 15.82
C PRO A 453 38.48 -25.26 15.98
N PRO A 454 38.53 -23.96 15.65
CA PRO A 454 39.66 -23.11 16.01
C PRO A 454 39.65 -22.77 17.50
N ASP A 455 40.82 -22.88 18.13
CA ASP A 455 41.10 -22.48 19.51
C ASP A 455 40.68 -21.01 19.72
N ARG A 456 39.72 -20.79 20.63
CA ARG A 456 39.44 -19.47 21.21
C ARG A 456 40.17 -19.37 22.54
N ASP A 457 41.24 -18.59 22.54
CA ASP A 457 41.83 -18.01 23.73
C ASP A 457 40.90 -16.93 24.30
N GLU A 458 40.00 -17.32 25.21
CA GLU A 458 39.35 -16.39 26.14
C GLU A 458 39.82 -16.67 27.59
N PRO A 459 40.13 -15.62 28.38
CA PRO A 459 40.61 -15.79 29.74
C PRO A 459 39.51 -16.29 30.68
N ALA A 460 39.85 -17.32 31.45
CA ALA A 460 39.00 -18.02 32.40
C ALA A 460 38.24 -17.08 33.35
N GLN A 461 36.91 -17.07 33.25
CA GLN A 461 36.04 -16.60 34.31
C GLN A 461 35.95 -17.69 35.39
N ASP A 462 36.56 -17.39 36.54
CA ASP A 462 36.48 -18.16 37.77
C ASP A 462 35.03 -18.20 38.28
N GLN A 463 34.33 -19.31 37.99
CA GLN A 463 33.04 -19.65 38.58
C GLN A 463 33.21 -20.74 39.63
N THR A 464 33.95 -20.44 40.70
CA THR A 464 33.88 -21.21 41.95
C THR A 464 32.66 -20.77 42.77
N ARG A 465 31.46 -21.15 42.33
CA ARG A 465 30.26 -21.19 43.20
C ARG A 465 30.22 -22.56 43.86
N GLN A 466 30.69 -22.62 45.11
CA GLN A 466 30.59 -23.79 45.99
C GLN A 466 29.12 -24.23 46.11
N LEU A 467 28.83 -25.46 45.67
CA LEU A 467 27.62 -26.19 46.03
C LEU A 467 27.84 -26.78 47.42
N ASP A 468 27.18 -26.19 48.41
CA ASP A 468 27.09 -26.71 49.77
C ASP A 468 26.19 -27.95 49.78
N PHE A 469 26.80 -29.13 49.92
CA PHE A 469 26.07 -30.37 50.18
C PHE A 469 25.94 -30.58 51.69
N THR A 470 24.78 -30.21 52.25
CA THR A 470 24.42 -30.62 53.62
C THR A 470 23.73 -31.99 53.58
N PRO A 471 24.27 -33.04 54.24
CA PRO A 471 23.61 -34.33 54.32
C PRO A 471 22.44 -34.29 55.30
N ALA A 472 21.27 -34.79 54.88
CA ALA A 472 20.10 -34.96 55.74
C ALA A 472 20.37 -36.01 56.85
N PRO A 473 19.87 -35.80 58.08
CA PRO A 473 20.14 -36.68 59.20
C PRO A 473 19.32 -37.97 59.14
N ALA A 474 19.98 -39.06 59.49
CA ALA A 474 19.40 -40.38 59.67
C ALA A 474 18.42 -40.42 60.86
N GLY A 475 17.16 -40.78 60.60
CA GLY A 475 16.13 -41.05 61.60
C GLY A 475 15.40 -42.35 61.29
N ARG A 476 15.31 -43.22 62.30
CA ARG A 476 14.85 -44.62 62.31
C ARG A 476 13.32 -44.81 62.06
N PRO A 477 12.86 -46.06 61.82
CA PRO A 477 11.57 -46.35 61.19
C PRO A 477 10.42 -46.39 62.20
N GLU A 478 9.29 -45.79 61.85
CA GLU A 478 8.01 -46.07 62.51
C GLU A 478 7.23 -47.10 61.70
N LEU A 479 7.07 -48.27 62.32
CA LEU A 479 6.03 -49.24 62.02
C LEU A 479 4.67 -48.63 62.33
N ALA A 480 3.88 -48.35 61.31
CA ALA A 480 2.44 -48.13 61.46
C ALA A 480 1.68 -48.93 60.42
N HIS A 481 0.96 -49.93 60.92
CA HIS A 481 -0.07 -50.68 60.21
C HIS A 481 -1.14 -49.76 59.64
N GLY A 482 -1.43 -49.93 58.35
CA GLY A 482 -2.58 -49.34 57.68
C GLY A 482 -2.82 -50.08 56.37
N ILE A 483 -3.56 -51.18 56.45
CA ILE A 483 -4.23 -51.79 55.30
C ILE A 483 -5.28 -50.77 54.86
N ASP A 484 -5.29 -50.36 53.59
CA ASP A 484 -6.54 -50.12 52.83
C ASP A 484 -6.28 -49.90 51.31
N GLU A 485 -6.58 -50.96 50.57
CA GLU A 485 -7.56 -50.99 49.46
C GLU A 485 -7.46 -50.03 48.26
N ARG A 486 -6.27 -49.69 47.75
CA ARG A 486 -6.15 -49.23 46.35
C ARG A 486 -4.97 -49.86 45.61
N ALA A 487 -4.95 -51.19 45.56
CA ALA A 487 -4.24 -51.91 44.50
C ALA A 487 -5.00 -51.72 43.18
N GLN A 488 -4.70 -50.63 42.48
CA GLN A 488 -5.13 -50.48 41.10
C GLN A 488 -4.54 -51.63 40.29
N HIS A 489 -5.44 -52.42 39.71
CA HIS A 489 -5.14 -53.50 38.78
C HIS A 489 -4.36 -52.89 37.60
N LEU A 490 -3.03 -52.99 37.63
CA LEU A 490 -2.21 -52.75 36.44
C LEU A 490 -2.55 -53.84 35.46
N ASP A 491 -3.30 -53.48 34.41
CA ASP A 491 -3.52 -54.33 33.26
C ASP A 491 -2.21 -54.40 32.45
N PRO A 492 -1.53 -55.56 32.39
CA PRO A 492 -0.28 -55.70 31.65
C PRO A 492 -0.46 -55.60 30.12
N PHE A 493 -1.70 -55.42 29.64
CA PHE A 493 -2.02 -55.15 28.23
C PHE A 493 -2.49 -53.71 27.98
N ALA A 494 -2.59 -52.86 29.01
CA ALA A 494 -2.78 -51.43 28.82
C ALA A 494 -1.44 -50.83 28.35
N GLY A 495 -1.29 -50.65 27.03
CA GLY A 495 -0.19 -49.90 26.46
C GLY A 495 -0.01 -48.54 27.16
N PRO A 496 1.21 -47.96 27.14
CA PRO A 496 1.51 -46.72 27.85
C PRO A 496 0.42 -45.68 27.56
N PRO A 497 -0.13 -44.99 28.57
CA PRO A 497 -1.17 -44.00 28.35
C PRO A 497 -0.67 -43.08 27.26
N ALA A 498 -1.43 -42.98 26.17
CA ALA A 498 -1.06 -42.11 25.06
C ALA A 498 -0.67 -40.77 25.67
N LEU A 499 0.62 -40.42 25.57
CA LEU A 499 1.11 -39.10 25.94
C LEU A 499 0.14 -38.16 25.25
N ALA A 500 -0.71 -37.51 26.03
CA ALA A 500 -1.58 -36.48 25.52
C ALA A 500 -0.60 -35.48 24.93
N VAL A 501 -0.43 -35.55 23.61
CA VAL A 501 0.32 -34.57 22.83
C VAL A 501 -0.32 -33.28 23.26
N GLY A 502 0.36 -32.55 24.15
CA GLY A 502 -0.21 -31.41 24.83
C GLY A 502 -0.71 -30.53 23.71
N TYR A 503 -2.03 -30.33 23.64
CA TYR A 503 -2.59 -29.40 22.67
C TYR A 503 -1.78 -28.14 22.85
N ALA A 504 -0.92 -27.83 21.88
CA ALA A 504 -0.06 -26.67 21.93
C ALA A 504 -0.96 -25.53 22.35
N GLU A 505 -0.75 -25.00 23.56
CA GLU A 505 -1.60 -23.96 24.12
C GLU A 505 -1.71 -22.93 23.00
N ARG A 506 -2.94 -22.70 22.53
CA ARG A 506 -3.15 -21.76 21.42
C ARG A 506 -2.42 -20.49 21.85
N PRO A 507 -1.38 -20.07 21.10
CA PRO A 507 -0.50 -19.02 21.56
C PRO A 507 -1.37 -17.85 21.97
N GLU A 508 -1.29 -17.44 23.25
CA GLU A 508 -2.15 -16.40 23.79
C GLU A 508 -2.18 -15.24 22.79
N ALA A 509 -3.39 -14.82 22.40
CA ALA A 509 -3.56 -13.76 21.43
C ALA A 509 -2.74 -12.55 21.88
N ARG A 510 -1.63 -12.28 21.18
CA ARG A 510 -0.63 -11.27 21.56
C ARG A 510 -1.35 -9.96 21.88
N LYS A 511 -1.32 -9.54 23.15
CA LYS A 511 -2.00 -8.32 23.62
C LYS A 511 -1.39 -7.11 22.94
N ASP A 512 -2.16 -6.53 22.02
CA ASP A 512 -1.88 -5.23 21.41
C ASP A 512 -1.66 -4.20 22.53
N ARG A 513 -0.52 -3.53 22.50
CA ARG A 513 -0.10 -2.62 23.58
C ARG A 513 -0.78 -1.25 23.42
N VAL A 514 -2.09 -1.21 23.65
CA VAL A 514 -2.89 0.03 23.73
C VAL A 514 -2.25 1.05 24.69
N VAL A 515 -1.51 0.57 25.69
CA VAL A 515 -0.69 1.37 26.62
C VAL A 515 0.21 2.37 25.89
N PHE A 516 0.88 1.99 24.80
CA PHE A 516 1.76 2.93 24.09
C PHE A 516 1.00 4.07 23.43
N GLN A 517 -0.23 3.83 22.98
CA GLN A 517 -1.09 4.89 22.44
C GLN A 517 -1.44 5.89 23.54
N PHE A 518 -1.84 5.42 24.72
CA PHE A 518 -2.16 6.32 25.85
C PHE A 518 -0.95 7.07 26.38
N VAL A 519 0.24 6.44 26.41
CA VAL A 519 1.49 7.12 26.76
C VAL A 519 1.77 8.26 25.77
N TRP A 520 1.60 8.01 24.48
CA TRP A 520 1.76 9.04 23.46
C TRP A 520 0.72 10.16 23.62
N GLU A 521 -0.55 9.84 23.83
CA GLU A 521 -1.59 10.85 24.06
C GLU A 521 -1.34 11.68 25.33
N ALA A 522 -0.76 11.07 26.38
CA ALA A 522 -0.37 11.80 27.58
C ALA A 522 0.78 12.79 27.29
N ILE A 523 1.77 12.39 26.47
CA ILE A 523 2.83 13.30 26.01
C ILE A 523 2.23 14.43 25.17
N LEU A 524 1.33 14.09 24.24
CA LEU A 524 0.66 15.07 23.37
C LEU A 524 -0.20 16.05 24.18
N LEU A 525 -0.91 15.57 25.19
CA LEU A 525 -1.65 16.40 26.14
C LEU A 525 -0.72 17.38 26.87
N LEU A 526 0.41 16.91 27.39
CA LEU A 526 1.37 17.77 28.10
C LEU A 526 1.96 18.84 27.17
N LEU A 527 2.31 18.47 25.93
CA LEU A 527 2.77 19.43 24.92
C LEU A 527 1.69 20.47 24.57
N THR A 528 0.45 20.02 24.42
CA THR A 528 -0.70 20.88 24.11
C THR A 528 -0.98 21.85 25.25
N LEU A 529 -1.02 21.37 26.50
CA LEU A 529 -1.22 22.21 27.68
C LEU A 529 -0.10 23.23 27.84
N ASN A 530 1.15 22.85 27.56
CA ASN A 530 2.27 23.79 27.60
C ASN A 530 2.15 24.87 26.51
N ALA A 531 1.76 24.50 25.28
CA ALA A 531 1.54 25.46 24.20
C ALA A 531 0.38 26.42 24.51
N LEU A 532 -0.75 25.89 25.01
CA LEU A 532 -1.90 26.71 25.46
C LEU A 532 -1.53 27.64 26.62
N PHE A 533 -0.72 27.18 27.57
CA PHE A 533 -0.23 28.02 28.65
C PHE A 533 0.62 29.18 28.15
N LEU A 534 1.46 28.95 27.13
CA LEU A 534 2.23 30.01 26.48
C LEU A 534 1.34 31.00 25.72
N VAL A 535 0.30 30.52 25.03
CA VAL A 535 -0.70 31.38 24.38
C VAL A 535 -1.44 32.23 25.42
N TYR A 536 -1.92 31.62 26.50
CA TYR A 536 -2.59 32.33 27.59
C TYR A 536 -1.68 33.38 28.25
N ARG A 537 -0.40 33.06 28.50
CA ARG A 537 0.55 34.02 29.07
C ARG A 537 0.87 35.21 28.18
N ARG A 538 0.59 35.11 26.88
CA ARG A 538 0.86 36.14 25.87
C ARG A 538 -0.42 36.60 25.18
N GLU A 539 -1.58 36.43 25.80
CA GLU A 539 -2.88 36.75 25.20
C GLU A 539 -2.94 38.18 24.66
N GLU A 540 -2.54 39.16 25.48
CA GLU A 540 -2.51 40.58 25.10
C GLU A 540 -1.55 40.85 23.92
N GLU A 541 -0.40 40.16 23.88
CA GLU A 541 0.59 40.30 22.81
C GLU A 541 0.14 39.64 21.49
N LEU A 542 -0.58 38.52 21.59
CA LEU A 542 -0.97 37.67 20.47
C LEU A 542 -2.24 38.16 19.78
N PHE A 543 -3.22 38.61 20.55
CA PHE A 543 -4.55 38.95 20.04
C PHE A 543 -4.81 40.46 19.99
N GLY A 544 -3.97 41.28 20.66
CA GLY A 544 -4.13 42.73 20.68
C GLY A 544 -5.45 43.20 21.30
N ASP A 545 -5.85 44.43 21.00
CA ASP A 545 -7.09 45.05 21.48
C ASP A 545 -8.33 44.65 20.64
N ASP A 546 -8.15 43.85 19.60
CA ASP A 546 -9.20 43.46 18.64
C ASP A 546 -10.24 42.51 19.24
N PHE A 547 -9.89 41.81 20.31
CA PHE A 547 -10.76 40.88 21.02
C PHE A 547 -11.05 41.41 22.42
N THR A 548 -12.32 41.37 22.84
CA THR A 548 -12.69 41.86 24.18
C THR A 548 -12.20 40.94 25.32
N GLY A 549 -11.70 39.75 24.96
CA GLY A 549 -10.96 38.83 25.82
C GLY A 549 -10.72 37.47 25.15
N LEU A 550 -10.03 36.57 25.85
CA LEU A 550 -9.70 35.20 25.42
C LEU A 550 -10.89 34.43 24.84
N SER A 551 -12.08 34.59 25.41
CA SER A 551 -13.28 33.86 24.98
C SER A 551 -13.66 34.19 23.54
N ASP A 552 -13.57 35.47 23.16
CA ASP A 552 -13.94 35.94 21.83
C ASP A 552 -12.90 35.49 20.79
N ALA A 553 -11.62 35.58 21.17
CA ALA A 553 -10.52 35.06 20.36
C ALA A 553 -10.71 33.54 20.14
N LEU A 554 -10.93 32.77 21.21
CA LEU A 554 -11.14 31.33 21.14
C LEU A 554 -12.38 30.97 20.32
N GLU A 555 -13.48 31.72 20.43
CA GLU A 555 -14.69 31.49 19.66
C GLU A 555 -14.44 31.68 18.16
N SER A 556 -13.76 32.75 17.77
CA SER A 556 -13.35 33.00 16.39
C SER A 556 -12.42 31.88 15.89
N HIS A 557 -11.37 31.56 16.64
CA HIS A 557 -10.38 30.55 16.25
C HIS A 557 -10.98 29.13 16.20
N ALA A 558 -11.98 28.83 17.03
CA ALA A 558 -12.68 27.55 17.03
C ALA A 558 -13.42 27.29 15.70
N LEU A 559 -13.94 28.33 15.05
CA LEU A 559 -14.52 28.19 13.70
C LEU A 559 -13.46 27.79 12.66
N TYR A 560 -12.26 28.35 12.71
CA TYR A 560 -11.13 27.97 11.84
C TYR A 560 -10.61 26.55 12.12
N LEU A 561 -10.62 26.13 13.39
CA LEU A 561 -10.10 24.81 13.78
C LEU A 561 -11.03 23.65 13.43
N THR A 562 -12.33 23.90 13.41
CA THR A 562 -13.34 22.88 13.13
C THR A 562 -13.12 22.17 11.78
N PRO A 563 -12.98 22.86 10.62
CA PRO A 563 -12.76 22.18 9.34
C PRO A 563 -11.43 21.41 9.32
N ILE A 564 -10.38 21.93 9.96
CA ILE A 564 -9.09 21.24 10.08
C ILE A 564 -9.24 19.94 10.89
N LEU A 565 -9.96 19.98 12.01
CA LEU A 565 -10.26 18.81 12.83
C LEU A 565 -11.07 17.77 12.04
N LEU A 566 -12.13 18.19 11.34
CA LEU A 566 -12.94 17.29 10.51
C LEU A 566 -12.13 16.66 9.37
N ALA A 567 -11.27 17.42 8.70
CA ALA A 567 -10.37 16.91 7.68
C ALA A 567 -9.36 15.90 8.27
N ALA A 568 -8.78 16.19 9.44
CA ALA A 568 -7.88 15.27 10.13
C ALA A 568 -8.59 13.98 10.57
N LEU A 569 -9.86 14.06 10.99
CA LEU A 569 -10.70 12.89 11.28
C LEU A 569 -11.01 12.07 10.04
N ALA A 570 -11.36 12.73 8.93
CA ALA A 570 -11.61 12.07 7.66
C ALA A 570 -10.38 11.29 7.19
N ILE A 571 -9.20 11.92 7.22
CA ILE A 571 -7.91 11.30 6.90
C ILE A 571 -7.62 10.16 7.88
N GLY A 572 -7.77 10.40 9.18
CA GLY A 572 -7.51 9.41 10.21
C GLY A 572 -8.38 8.16 10.07
N LEU A 573 -9.67 8.32 9.76
CA LEU A 573 -10.59 7.22 9.50
C LEU A 573 -10.18 6.43 8.24
N SER A 574 -9.82 7.13 7.15
CA SER A 574 -9.33 6.49 5.94
C SER A 574 -8.04 5.68 6.18
N LEU A 575 -7.09 6.22 6.93
CA LEU A 575 -5.87 5.51 7.32
C LEU A 575 -6.19 4.26 8.14
N ARG A 576 -7.11 4.35 9.11
CA ARG A 576 -7.55 3.21 9.96
C ARG A 576 -8.18 2.07 9.19
N LEU A 577 -8.91 2.36 8.11
CA LEU A 577 -9.45 1.33 7.22
C LEU A 577 -8.33 0.55 6.50
N GLY A 578 -7.09 1.02 6.54
CA GLY A 578 -6.00 0.52 5.69
C GLY A 578 -6.20 0.90 4.22
N ALA A 579 -7.16 1.79 3.95
CA ALA A 579 -7.58 2.20 2.63
C ALA A 579 -7.31 3.71 2.51
N VAL A 580 -6.03 4.06 2.32
CA VAL A 580 -5.63 5.47 2.19
C VAL A 580 -6.36 6.07 1.01
N ASN A 581 -7.19 7.06 1.30
CA ASN A 581 -8.12 7.64 0.37
C ASN A 581 -7.70 9.08 0.10
N LEU A 582 -6.83 9.26 -0.88
CA LEU A 582 -6.35 10.59 -1.29
C LEU A 582 -7.46 11.49 -1.87
N ALA A 583 -8.68 10.98 -2.08
CA ALA A 583 -9.82 11.83 -2.44
C ALA A 583 -10.42 12.57 -1.23
N VAL A 584 -10.15 12.13 0.00
CA VAL A 584 -10.54 12.86 1.22
C VAL A 584 -9.97 14.29 1.22
N PRO A 585 -8.63 14.51 1.12
CA PRO A 585 -8.09 15.86 1.07
C PRO A 585 -8.53 16.62 -0.18
N ALA A 586 -8.64 15.94 -1.34
CA ALA A 586 -9.11 16.57 -2.57
C ALA A 586 -10.53 17.15 -2.44
N LEU A 587 -11.44 16.40 -1.81
CA LEU A 587 -12.83 16.84 -1.60
C LEU A 587 -12.91 18.02 -0.62
N ALA A 588 -12.11 17.99 0.46
CA ALA A 588 -12.02 19.11 1.40
C ALA A 588 -11.51 20.41 0.74
N ILE A 589 -10.67 20.32 -0.30
CA ILE A 589 -10.19 21.45 -1.11
C ILE A 589 -11.23 21.90 -2.13
N ALA A 590 -11.80 20.95 -2.87
CA ALA A 590 -12.60 21.28 -4.04
C ALA A 590 -13.89 22.02 -3.66
N ILE A 591 -14.50 21.70 -2.52
CA ILE A 591 -15.75 22.32 -2.09
C ILE A 591 -15.64 23.83 -1.88
N PRO A 592 -14.66 24.38 -1.14
CA PRO A 592 -14.51 25.83 -1.02
C PRO A 592 -14.08 26.52 -2.32
N LEU A 593 -13.49 25.79 -3.28
CA LEU A 593 -13.15 26.33 -4.60
C LEU A 593 -14.32 26.27 -5.60
N ALA A 594 -15.33 25.44 -5.36
CA ALA A 594 -16.46 25.27 -6.25
C ALA A 594 -17.43 26.44 -6.13
N SER A 595 -17.92 26.92 -7.27
CA SER A 595 -19.08 27.82 -7.26
C SER A 595 -20.29 27.11 -6.64
N PRO A 596 -21.02 27.77 -5.72
CA PRO A 596 -22.19 27.18 -5.10
C PRO A 596 -23.28 26.95 -6.15
N VAL A 597 -23.82 25.73 -6.19
CA VAL A 597 -24.84 25.34 -7.17
C VAL A 597 -26.27 25.65 -6.72
N GLU A 598 -26.44 26.14 -5.49
CA GLU A 598 -27.73 26.47 -4.89
C GLU A 598 -27.61 27.64 -3.90
N SER A 599 -28.61 28.51 -3.89
CA SER A 599 -28.66 29.70 -3.03
C SER A 599 -29.00 29.35 -1.57
N ASN A 600 -29.83 28.33 -1.38
CA ASN A 600 -30.17 27.81 -0.06
C ASN A 600 -29.04 26.92 0.48
N VAL A 601 -28.44 27.37 1.57
CA VAL A 601 -27.31 26.71 2.23
C VAL A 601 -27.52 25.24 2.58
N TRP A 602 -28.73 24.86 3.01
CA TRP A 602 -29.03 23.49 3.42
C TRP A 602 -29.18 22.55 2.22
N LEU A 603 -29.72 23.07 1.11
CA LEU A 603 -29.73 22.35 -0.15
C LEU A 603 -28.32 22.21 -0.72
N TYR A 604 -27.49 23.25 -0.62
CA TYR A 604 -26.08 23.17 -1.01
C TYR A 604 -25.32 22.11 -0.20
N LEU A 605 -25.51 22.07 1.13
CA LEU A 605 -24.99 20.99 1.98
C LEU A 605 -25.46 19.61 1.50
N GLY A 606 -26.72 19.49 1.08
CA GLY A 606 -27.27 18.28 0.48
C GLY A 606 -26.55 17.85 -0.80
N TYR A 607 -26.25 18.78 -1.71
CA TYR A 607 -25.46 18.52 -2.92
C TYR A 607 -24.02 18.07 -2.59
N VAL A 608 -23.36 18.77 -1.66
CA VAL A 608 -22.01 18.45 -1.20
C VAL A 608 -21.96 17.06 -0.56
N ALA A 609 -22.91 16.73 0.31
CA ALA A 609 -23.03 15.41 0.91
C ALA A 609 -23.32 14.32 -0.14
N GLY A 610 -24.20 14.61 -1.11
CA GLY A 610 -24.47 13.70 -2.23
C GLY A 610 -23.23 13.40 -3.06
N ALA A 611 -22.44 14.42 -3.41
CA ALA A 611 -21.18 14.27 -4.13
C ALA A 611 -20.17 13.43 -3.32
N ALA A 612 -20.07 13.65 -2.01
CA ALA A 612 -19.23 12.87 -1.12
C ALA A 612 -19.62 11.38 -1.06
N VAL A 613 -20.91 11.07 -1.02
CA VAL A 613 -21.42 9.69 -1.06
C VAL A 613 -21.07 9.03 -2.39
N VAL A 614 -21.29 9.72 -3.52
CA VAL A 614 -20.93 9.21 -4.86
C VAL A 614 -19.42 8.93 -4.94
N ALA A 615 -18.59 9.86 -4.46
CA ALA A 615 -17.14 9.67 -4.41
C ALA A 615 -16.73 8.45 -3.56
N GLY A 616 -17.36 8.26 -2.39
CA GLY A 616 -17.15 7.10 -1.52
C GLY A 616 -17.58 5.76 -2.15
N LEU A 617 -18.69 5.76 -2.88
CA LEU A 617 -19.18 4.60 -3.62
C LEU A 617 -18.23 4.22 -4.77
N LEU A 618 -17.81 5.21 -5.57
CA LEU A 618 -16.87 4.99 -6.67
C LEU A 618 -15.50 4.53 -6.15
N TYR A 619 -15.01 5.12 -5.06
CA TYR A 619 -13.80 4.67 -4.38
C TYR A 619 -13.92 3.19 -3.97
N THR A 620 -15.01 2.83 -3.28
CA THR A 620 -15.24 1.45 -2.85
C THR A 620 -15.34 0.51 -4.03
N LEU A 621 -15.99 0.91 -5.12
CA LEU A 621 -16.06 0.13 -6.35
C LEU A 621 -14.67 -0.12 -6.95
N LEU A 622 -13.81 0.91 -7.02
CA LEU A 622 -12.44 0.77 -7.50
C LEU A 622 -11.62 -0.20 -6.64
N VAL A 623 -11.69 -0.08 -5.32
CA VAL A 623 -10.92 -0.93 -4.40
C VAL A 623 -11.49 -2.35 -4.33
N ALA A 624 -12.80 -2.48 -4.10
CA ALA A 624 -13.44 -3.77 -3.93
C ALA A 624 -13.64 -4.48 -5.28
N ALA A 625 -14.31 -3.88 -6.26
CA ALA A 625 -14.60 -4.59 -7.52
C ALA A 625 -13.37 -4.64 -8.43
N PHE A 626 -12.69 -3.51 -8.65
CA PHE A 626 -11.57 -3.44 -9.60
C PHE A 626 -10.20 -3.77 -9.00
N ARG A 627 -10.11 -4.04 -7.69
CA ARG A 627 -8.84 -4.34 -6.99
C ARG A 627 -7.78 -3.27 -7.22
N ALA A 628 -8.21 -2.02 -7.35
CA ALA A 628 -7.30 -0.89 -7.39
C ALA A 628 -6.64 -0.74 -6.01
N PRO A 629 -5.33 -0.46 -5.95
CA PRO A 629 -4.72 -0.01 -4.71
C PRO A 629 -5.50 1.17 -4.14
N ALA A 630 -5.79 1.14 -2.83
CA ALA A 630 -6.55 2.18 -2.14
C ALA A 630 -6.06 3.61 -2.42
N TRP A 631 -4.75 3.84 -2.32
CA TRP A 631 -4.14 5.15 -2.58
C TRP A 631 -4.39 5.62 -4.02
N PHE A 632 -4.36 4.69 -4.98
CA PHE A 632 -4.58 4.99 -6.39
C PHE A 632 -6.05 5.29 -6.69
N ALA A 633 -6.97 4.50 -6.11
CA ALA A 633 -8.39 4.80 -6.18
C ALA A 633 -8.69 6.20 -5.61
N GLY A 634 -8.07 6.54 -4.49
CA GLY A 634 -8.17 7.88 -3.90
C GLY A 634 -7.65 8.98 -4.83
N LEU A 635 -6.49 8.78 -5.45
CA LEU A 635 -5.93 9.73 -6.42
C LEU A 635 -6.86 9.91 -7.62
N ALA A 636 -7.36 8.83 -8.20
CA ALA A 636 -8.26 8.87 -9.35
C ALA A 636 -9.57 9.62 -9.03
N ILE A 637 -10.19 9.34 -7.88
CA ILE A 637 -11.40 10.04 -7.44
C ILE A 637 -11.10 11.51 -7.14
N GLY A 638 -9.98 11.82 -6.48
CA GLY A 638 -9.60 13.19 -6.16
C GLY A 638 -9.42 14.03 -7.42
N ALA A 639 -8.82 13.44 -8.45
CA ALA A 639 -8.68 14.10 -9.72
C ALA A 639 -10.01 14.30 -10.45
N VAL A 640 -10.94 13.32 -10.42
CA VAL A 640 -12.31 13.52 -10.94
C VAL A 640 -13.02 14.66 -10.21
N VAL A 641 -12.84 14.77 -8.88
CA VAL A 641 -13.40 15.85 -8.07
C VAL A 641 -12.87 17.22 -8.54
N PHE A 642 -11.56 17.40 -8.66
CA PHE A 642 -10.98 18.67 -9.15
C PHE A 642 -11.41 18.99 -10.58
N ALA A 643 -11.41 17.98 -11.43
CA ALA A 643 -11.74 18.14 -12.82
C ALA A 643 -13.25 18.48 -13.01
N SER A 644 -14.10 18.19 -12.01
CA SER A 644 -15.50 18.61 -12.00
C SER A 644 -15.72 20.10 -11.69
N LEU A 645 -14.74 20.84 -11.15
CA LEU A 645 -14.90 22.24 -10.75
C LEU A 645 -15.39 23.16 -11.89
N PRO A 646 -14.80 23.16 -13.10
CA PRO A 646 -15.27 24.02 -14.17
C PRO A 646 -16.68 23.65 -14.66
N VAL A 647 -17.10 22.39 -14.45
CA VAL A 647 -18.47 21.94 -14.78
C VAL A 647 -19.45 22.48 -13.75
N LEU A 648 -19.07 22.49 -12.46
CA LEU A 648 -19.86 23.08 -11.39
C LEU A 648 -20.01 24.59 -11.57
N ASP A 649 -18.96 25.30 -11.98
CA ASP A 649 -19.02 26.75 -12.26
C ASP A 649 -20.03 27.07 -13.37
N ARG A 650 -19.96 26.35 -14.49
CA ARG A 650 -20.94 26.49 -15.58
C ARG A 650 -22.36 26.13 -15.14
N PHE A 651 -22.50 25.14 -14.26
CA PHE A 651 -23.79 24.72 -13.73
C PHE A 651 -24.38 25.78 -12.79
N ALA A 652 -23.57 26.38 -11.92
CA ALA A 652 -23.95 27.49 -11.04
C ALA A 652 -24.37 28.72 -11.84
N GLU A 653 -23.60 29.07 -12.88
CA GLU A 653 -23.93 30.16 -13.82
C GLU A 653 -25.27 29.89 -14.51
N TRP A 654 -25.48 28.66 -15.02
CA TRP A 654 -26.74 28.26 -15.65
C TRP A 654 -27.94 28.33 -14.69
N ARG A 655 -27.73 28.02 -13.40
CA ARG A 655 -28.76 28.13 -12.36
C ARG A 655 -29.01 29.57 -11.90
N GLY A 656 -28.17 30.53 -12.31
CA GLY A 656 -28.25 31.92 -11.90
C GLY A 656 -27.93 32.15 -10.42
N VAL A 657 -27.10 31.29 -9.82
CA VAL A 657 -26.69 31.41 -8.41
C VAL A 657 -25.57 32.44 -8.32
N ALA A 658 -25.92 33.68 -7.96
CA ALA A 658 -24.94 34.76 -7.82
C ALA A 658 -24.30 34.81 -6.42
N SER A 659 -25.02 34.36 -5.39
CA SER A 659 -24.56 34.35 -3.99
C SER A 659 -25.36 33.34 -3.16
N VAL A 660 -24.78 32.90 -2.04
CA VAL A 660 -25.44 32.05 -1.04
C VAL A 660 -25.84 32.90 0.16
N ASP A 661 -27.07 32.74 0.64
CA ASP A 661 -27.51 33.37 1.88
C ASP A 661 -26.87 32.63 3.06
N LEU A 662 -25.77 33.18 3.58
CA LEU A 662 -25.06 32.60 4.71
C LEU A 662 -25.81 32.92 6.01
N PRO A 663 -26.14 31.91 6.84
CA PRO A 663 -26.65 32.15 8.18
C PRO A 663 -25.60 32.84 9.04
N SER A 664 -26.03 33.56 10.07
CA SER A 664 -25.12 34.09 11.09
C SER A 664 -24.25 32.96 11.65
N ALA A 665 -22.95 33.21 11.79
CA ALA A 665 -22.02 32.22 12.33
C ALA A 665 -22.54 31.70 13.69
N PRO A 666 -22.71 30.37 13.86
CA PRO A 666 -23.01 29.82 15.16
C PRO A 666 -21.79 30.00 16.07
N ASN A 667 -22.00 29.89 17.38
CA ASN A 667 -20.90 29.97 18.33
C ASN A 667 -19.84 28.89 18.01
N GLY A 668 -18.62 29.34 17.70
CA GLY A 668 -17.53 28.50 17.22
C GLY A 668 -17.16 27.38 18.17
N LEU A 669 -17.29 27.61 19.48
CA LEU A 669 -17.00 26.62 20.51
C LEU A 669 -17.98 25.44 20.46
N TYR A 670 -19.26 25.68 20.10
CA TYR A 670 -20.21 24.58 19.92
C TYR A 670 -19.88 23.73 18.69
N VAL A 671 -19.47 24.35 17.59
CA VAL A 671 -19.12 23.62 16.37
C VAL A 671 -17.85 22.79 16.59
N LEU A 672 -16.81 23.41 17.18
CA LEU A 672 -15.56 22.71 17.53
C LEU A 672 -15.81 21.61 18.57
N GLY A 673 -16.63 21.90 19.59
CA GLY A 673 -17.03 20.93 20.62
C GLY A 673 -17.75 19.73 20.01
N GLY A 674 -18.67 19.94 19.06
CA GLY A 674 -19.32 18.88 18.31
C GLY A 674 -18.32 18.02 17.52
N ALA A 675 -17.39 18.64 16.80
CA ALA A 675 -16.33 17.93 16.09
C ALA A 675 -15.38 17.16 17.03
N ALA A 676 -15.07 17.71 18.21
CA ALA A 676 -14.27 17.04 19.23
C ALA A 676 -15.00 15.82 19.84
N VAL A 677 -16.31 15.92 20.08
CA VAL A 677 -17.12 14.78 20.52
C VAL A 677 -17.12 13.67 19.47
N LEU A 678 -17.28 14.02 18.19
CA LEU A 678 -17.19 13.06 17.08
C LEU A 678 -15.80 12.40 17.02
N ALA A 679 -14.73 13.18 17.20
CA ALA A 679 -13.35 12.68 17.26
C ALA A 679 -13.17 11.63 18.35
N VAL A 680 -13.57 11.96 19.58
CA VAL A 680 -13.43 11.10 20.75
C VAL A 680 -14.29 9.84 20.60
N ALA A 681 -15.54 9.99 20.14
CA ALA A 681 -16.44 8.86 19.90
C ALA A 681 -15.87 7.90 18.85
N GLY A 682 -15.38 8.41 17.71
CA GLY A 682 -14.72 7.59 16.68
C GLY A 682 -13.42 6.94 17.17
N GLY A 683 -12.68 7.65 18.02
CA GLY A 683 -11.53 7.16 18.76
C GLY A 683 -11.84 5.94 19.63
N LEU A 684 -12.83 6.08 20.53
CA LEU A 684 -13.32 5.02 21.42
C LEU A 684 -13.89 3.83 20.64
N MET A 685 -14.68 4.09 19.59
CA MET A 685 -15.23 3.04 18.73
C MET A 685 -14.12 2.24 18.03
N GLY A 686 -13.02 2.90 17.64
CA GLY A 686 -11.84 2.26 17.07
C GLY A 686 -11.09 1.31 18.02
N LEU A 687 -11.26 1.46 19.34
CA LEU A 687 -10.70 0.54 20.34
C LEU A 687 -11.53 -0.73 20.52
N ALA A 688 -12.78 -0.76 20.05
CA ALA A 688 -13.62 -1.93 20.17
C ALA A 688 -13.03 -3.10 19.36
N PRO A 689 -12.81 -4.29 19.96
CA PRO A 689 -12.17 -5.42 19.27
C PRO A 689 -12.87 -5.82 17.97
N GLY A 690 -14.20 -5.78 17.94
CA GLY A 690 -14.99 -6.09 16.73
C GLY A 690 -14.70 -5.13 15.58
N VAL A 691 -14.61 -3.82 15.86
CA VAL A 691 -14.30 -2.79 14.85
C VAL A 691 -12.85 -2.93 14.36
N ARG A 692 -11.89 -3.13 15.28
CA ARG A 692 -10.48 -3.35 14.93
C ARG A 692 -10.27 -4.61 14.08
N ASN A 693 -10.95 -5.70 14.42
CA ASN A 693 -10.92 -6.94 13.64
C ASN A 693 -11.54 -6.73 12.26
N GLY A 694 -12.62 -5.95 12.20
CA GLY A 694 -13.26 -5.48 10.97
C GLY A 694 -12.30 -4.67 10.09
N PHE A 695 -11.62 -3.65 10.62
CA PHE A 695 -10.60 -2.88 9.90
C PHE A 695 -9.46 -3.76 9.41
N SER A 696 -9.01 -4.72 10.21
CA SER A 696 -7.99 -5.68 9.79
C SER A 696 -8.49 -6.56 8.62
N ALA A 697 -9.77 -6.93 8.61
CA ALA A 697 -10.39 -7.65 7.49
C ALA A 697 -10.53 -6.76 6.24
N VAL A 698 -10.89 -5.48 6.40
CA VAL A 698 -10.92 -4.49 5.31
C VAL A 698 -9.54 -4.29 4.71
N LYS A 699 -8.51 -4.18 5.54
CA LYS A 699 -7.14 -4.07 5.05
C LYS A 699 -6.74 -5.29 4.22
N ARG A 700 -7.03 -6.50 4.70
CA ARG A 700 -6.80 -7.74 3.94
C ARG A 700 -7.58 -7.77 2.63
N LEU A 701 -8.80 -7.22 2.62
CA LEU A 701 -9.61 -7.07 1.42
C LEU A 701 -8.98 -6.08 0.42
N ALA A 702 -8.54 -4.92 0.90
CA ALA A 702 -7.96 -3.85 0.10
C ALA A 702 -6.57 -4.20 -0.47
N ASP A 703 -5.76 -4.93 0.30
CA ASP A 703 -4.46 -5.45 -0.15
C ASP A 703 -4.61 -6.61 -1.18
N GLY A 704 -5.81 -7.19 -1.30
CA GLY A 704 -6.14 -8.31 -2.19
C GLY A 704 -5.81 -9.70 -1.59
N PRO A 705 -6.46 -10.77 -2.08
CA PRO A 705 -6.18 -12.15 -1.64
C PRO A 705 -4.73 -12.50 -1.99
N ARG A 706 -3.88 -12.65 -0.97
CA ARG A 706 -2.45 -12.97 -1.15
C ARG A 706 -2.29 -14.44 -1.51
N GLU A 707 -1.36 -14.68 -2.41
CA GLU A 707 -0.94 -16.00 -2.91
C GLU A 707 -0.26 -16.86 -1.81
N TYR A 708 0.07 -16.27 -0.66
CA TYR A 708 0.73 -16.94 0.47
C TYR A 708 -0.20 -17.61 1.48
N ALA A 709 -1.52 -17.60 1.27
CA ALA A 709 -2.34 -18.59 1.96
C ALA A 709 -1.98 -19.95 1.36
N THR A 710 -1.06 -20.65 2.02
CA THR A 710 -0.71 -22.05 1.77
C THR A 710 -1.98 -22.81 1.42
N ARG A 711 -1.91 -23.59 0.34
CA ARG A 711 -3.04 -24.25 -0.34
C ARG A 711 -4.02 -24.96 0.61
N GLU A 712 -3.54 -25.39 1.78
CA GLU A 712 -4.27 -26.07 2.84
C GLU A 712 -5.23 -25.19 3.67
N LEU A 713 -5.05 -23.86 3.69
CA LEU A 713 -5.88 -22.93 4.47
C LEU A 713 -6.77 -22.05 3.59
N ARG A 714 -6.91 -22.37 2.30
CA ARG A 714 -7.89 -21.71 1.44
C ARG A 714 -9.26 -22.32 1.77
N PRO A 715 -10.18 -21.60 2.47
CA PRO A 715 -11.58 -22.02 2.46
C PRO A 715 -12.03 -22.08 1.00
N GLU A 716 -12.66 -23.19 0.60
CA GLU A 716 -12.92 -23.54 -0.80
C GLU A 716 -13.83 -22.54 -1.56
N GLY A 717 -14.35 -21.52 -0.90
CA GLY A 717 -14.90 -20.32 -1.54
C GLY A 717 -14.06 -19.11 -1.16
N GLY A 718 -13.27 -18.56 -2.09
CA GLY A 718 -12.53 -17.30 -1.92
C GLY A 718 -13.41 -16.05 -1.80
N GLU A 719 -14.58 -16.19 -1.17
CA GLU A 719 -15.56 -15.14 -1.00
C GLU A 719 -15.04 -14.10 -0.02
N ARG A 720 -15.15 -12.85 -0.43
CA ARG A 720 -14.80 -11.71 0.42
C ARG A 720 -15.88 -11.61 1.49
N PRO A 721 -15.54 -11.58 2.78
CA PRO A 721 -16.56 -11.49 3.82
C PRO A 721 -17.36 -10.21 3.59
N ALA A 722 -18.67 -10.35 3.40
CA ALA A 722 -19.57 -9.23 3.11
C ALA A 722 -19.42 -8.11 4.16
N SER A 723 -19.19 -8.49 5.42
CA SER A 723 -18.91 -7.56 6.52
C SER A 723 -17.70 -6.65 6.27
N ALA A 724 -16.62 -7.14 5.66
CA ALA A 724 -15.48 -6.29 5.30
C ALA A 724 -15.84 -5.33 4.15
N VAL A 725 -16.61 -5.77 3.16
CA VAL A 725 -17.05 -4.89 2.06
C VAL A 725 -17.96 -3.77 2.60
N PHE A 726 -18.93 -4.09 3.45
CA PHE A 726 -19.80 -3.11 4.08
C PHE A 726 -19.04 -2.16 5.01
N LEU A 727 -18.04 -2.65 5.74
CA LEU A 727 -17.23 -1.82 6.62
C LEU A 727 -16.32 -0.87 5.82
N LEU A 728 -15.74 -1.34 4.71
CA LEU A 728 -15.02 -0.49 3.76
C LEU A 728 -15.94 0.59 3.19
N LEU A 729 -17.13 0.23 2.74
CA LEU A 729 -18.11 1.16 2.16
C LEU A 729 -18.55 2.22 3.20
N GLY A 730 -19.01 1.78 4.37
CA GLY A 730 -19.48 2.67 5.42
C GLY A 730 -18.37 3.60 5.92
N GLY A 731 -17.16 3.07 6.13
CA GLY A 731 -16.01 3.86 6.56
C GLY A 731 -15.55 4.88 5.52
N THR A 732 -15.53 4.50 4.24
CA THR A 732 -15.12 5.41 3.15
C THR A 732 -16.14 6.51 2.91
N VAL A 733 -17.44 6.18 2.87
CA VAL A 733 -18.52 7.18 2.78
C VAL A 733 -18.47 8.14 3.97
N LEU A 734 -18.30 7.62 5.20
CA LEU A 734 -18.19 8.47 6.38
C LEU A 734 -16.95 9.38 6.30
N SER A 735 -15.79 8.88 5.85
CA SER A 735 -14.61 9.72 5.66
C SER A 735 -14.85 10.83 4.61
N MET A 736 -15.54 10.53 3.51
CA MET A 736 -15.87 11.52 2.49
C MET A 736 -16.85 12.56 3.02
N LEU A 737 -17.85 12.16 3.80
CA LEU A 737 -18.79 13.08 4.43
C LEU A 737 -18.11 14.02 5.43
N LEU A 738 -17.16 13.51 6.23
CA LEU A 738 -16.35 14.34 7.12
C LEU A 738 -15.48 15.34 6.34
N ALA A 739 -14.85 14.89 5.26
CA ALA A 739 -14.06 15.75 4.37
C ALA A 739 -14.92 16.82 3.69
N ALA A 740 -16.13 16.43 3.27
CA ALA A 740 -17.07 17.32 2.64
C ALA A 740 -17.64 18.34 3.63
N GLY A 741 -17.91 17.90 4.85
CA GLY A 741 -18.25 18.79 5.97
C GLY A 741 -17.13 19.78 6.27
N ALA A 742 -15.87 19.35 6.26
CA ALA A 742 -14.72 20.25 6.41
C ALA A 742 -14.71 21.34 5.32
N GLY A 743 -14.76 20.95 4.04
CA GLY A 743 -14.78 21.90 2.92
C GLY A 743 -16.01 22.82 2.94
N PHE A 744 -17.17 22.29 3.32
CA PHE A 744 -18.41 23.06 3.46
C PHE A 744 -18.31 24.10 4.57
N LEU A 745 -17.77 23.75 5.75
CA LEU A 745 -17.59 24.72 6.84
C LEU A 745 -16.58 25.81 6.47
N THR A 746 -15.52 25.47 5.74
CA THR A 746 -14.58 26.46 5.17
C THR A 746 -15.28 27.43 4.23
N PHE A 747 -16.11 26.92 3.33
CA PHE A 747 -16.93 27.73 2.41
C PHE A 747 -17.92 28.62 3.19
N MET A 748 -18.65 28.02 4.12
CA MET A 748 -19.75 28.63 4.86
C MET A 748 -19.34 29.81 5.73
N TYR A 749 -18.27 29.63 6.48
CA TYR A 749 -17.78 30.69 7.35
C TYR A 749 -16.85 31.63 6.60
N ALA A 750 -16.83 31.49 5.26
CA ALA A 750 -16.07 32.29 4.33
C ALA A 750 -14.78 32.74 4.99
N LEU A 751 -13.94 31.76 5.37
CA LEU A 751 -12.60 32.00 5.89
C LEU A 751 -11.71 32.65 4.80
N GLY A 752 -12.29 33.34 3.83
CA GLY A 752 -11.63 34.15 2.83
C GLY A 752 -10.91 35.33 3.48
N PRO A 753 -10.23 36.14 2.66
CA PRO A 753 -9.40 37.23 3.14
C PRO A 753 -10.28 38.28 3.81
N VAL A 754 -10.51 38.13 5.11
CA VAL A 754 -10.94 39.25 5.94
C VAL A 754 -9.74 40.19 5.95
N GLU A 755 -9.83 41.26 5.18
CA GLU A 755 -8.88 42.38 5.19
C GLU A 755 -8.80 42.92 6.62
N GLY A 756 -7.86 42.41 7.40
CA GLY A 756 -7.61 42.80 8.77
C GLY A 756 -6.33 42.14 9.27
N ASP A 757 -5.47 42.95 9.90
CA ASP A 757 -4.13 42.57 10.40
C ASP A 757 -4.15 41.43 11.45
N HIS A 758 -5.34 41.01 11.89
CA HIS A 758 -5.54 40.08 13.01
C HIS A 758 -6.41 38.86 12.66
N SER A 759 -6.81 38.68 11.39
CA SER A 759 -7.24 37.34 10.95
C SER A 759 -6.04 36.39 11.11
N LEU A 760 -6.26 35.11 11.42
CA LEU A 760 -5.21 34.09 11.42
C LEU A 760 -4.66 33.91 10.00
N ASN A 761 -3.93 34.92 9.52
CA ASN A 761 -3.34 35.00 8.20
C ASN A 761 -2.02 34.24 8.26
N PHE A 762 -2.07 32.98 8.70
CA PHE A 762 -0.97 32.03 8.62
C PHE A 762 -0.72 31.68 7.14
N GLY A 763 -0.49 32.64 6.25
CA GLY A 763 -0.33 32.40 4.81
C GLY A 763 -1.54 31.78 4.09
N MET A 764 -2.54 31.29 4.82
CA MET A 764 -3.63 30.45 4.32
C MET A 764 -4.50 31.15 3.27
N ASN A 765 -4.49 32.50 3.24
CA ASN A 765 -5.16 33.32 2.23
C ASN A 765 -4.33 34.50 1.68
N GLY A 766 -3.12 34.74 2.20
CA GLY A 766 -2.23 35.81 1.71
C GLY A 766 -1.43 35.40 0.47
N VAL A 767 -1.33 34.09 0.23
CA VAL A 767 -0.85 33.48 -1.01
C VAL A 767 -2.09 32.98 -1.76
N PRO A 768 -2.19 33.17 -3.09
CA PRO A 768 -3.36 32.73 -3.85
C PRO A 768 -3.77 31.28 -3.52
N PRO A 769 -5.08 30.93 -3.58
CA PRO A 769 -5.74 29.73 -3.02
C PRO A 769 -5.30 28.36 -3.58
N VAL A 770 -4.11 28.28 -4.17
CA VAL A 770 -3.43 27.09 -4.68
C VAL A 770 -2.51 26.45 -3.62
N SER A 771 -2.38 27.01 -2.41
CA SER A 771 -1.46 26.49 -1.41
C SER A 771 -2.02 25.24 -0.70
N VAL A 772 -1.22 24.18 -0.72
CA VAL A 772 -1.49 22.82 -0.24
C VAL A 772 -1.54 22.74 1.32
N GLU A 773 -1.80 23.86 1.99
CA GLU A 773 -1.50 24.10 3.40
C GLU A 773 -2.46 23.41 4.38
N PRO A 774 -3.80 23.57 4.31
CA PRO A 774 -4.67 23.00 5.33
C PRO A 774 -4.77 21.47 5.27
N GLN A 775 -4.53 20.85 4.10
CA GLN A 775 -4.56 19.38 4.00
C GLN A 775 -3.26 18.74 4.45
N VAL A 776 -2.11 19.34 4.13
CA VAL A 776 -0.83 18.94 4.71
C VAL A 776 -0.88 19.06 6.23
N LEU A 777 -1.47 20.14 6.73
CA LEU A 777 -1.69 20.34 8.15
C LEU A 777 -2.62 19.27 8.74
N ALA A 778 -3.79 19.03 8.15
CA ALA A 778 -4.74 18.01 8.61
C ALA A 778 -4.15 16.59 8.57
N PHE A 779 -3.35 16.28 7.55
CA PHE A 779 -2.63 15.01 7.44
C PHE A 779 -1.53 14.90 8.51
N GLY A 780 -0.74 15.95 8.71
CA GLY A 780 0.24 16.05 9.80
C GLY A 780 -0.40 15.86 11.17
N ILE A 781 -1.54 16.51 11.43
CA ILE A 781 -2.35 16.36 12.64
C ILE A 781 -2.83 14.92 12.80
N ALA A 782 -3.35 14.29 11.75
CA ALA A 782 -3.82 12.91 11.80
C ALA A 782 -2.68 11.94 12.17
N LEU A 783 -1.46 12.17 11.68
CA LEU A 783 -0.29 11.38 12.02
C LEU A 783 0.25 11.66 13.43
N LEU A 784 0.33 12.95 13.82
CA LEU A 784 0.70 13.37 15.18
C LEU A 784 -0.27 12.83 16.22
N ALA A 785 -1.55 12.68 15.89
CA ALA A 785 -2.56 12.02 16.72
C ALA A 785 -2.26 10.53 16.99
N GLY A 786 -1.18 9.98 16.42
CA GLY A 786 -0.81 8.57 16.51
C GLY A 786 -1.61 7.68 15.57
N THR A 787 -2.25 8.25 14.54
CA THR A 787 -2.87 7.42 13.50
C THR A 787 -1.77 6.78 12.66
N SER A 788 -1.76 5.46 12.64
CA SER A 788 -0.78 4.70 11.87
C SER A 788 -1.06 4.82 10.37
N LEU A 789 -0.02 5.06 9.57
CA LEU A 789 -0.08 4.93 8.10
C LEU A 789 -0.51 3.53 7.63
N TRP A 790 -0.40 2.53 8.51
CA TRP A 790 -0.80 1.15 8.25
C TRP A 790 -2.20 0.79 8.75
N GLY A 791 -2.92 1.75 9.33
CA GLY A 791 -4.27 1.57 9.87
C GLY A 791 -4.35 0.73 11.14
N ARG A 792 -3.21 0.44 11.79
CA ARG A 792 -3.18 -0.42 12.99
C ARG A 792 -3.67 0.28 14.25
N ARG A 793 -3.61 1.62 14.27
CA ARG A 793 -3.87 2.43 15.46
C ARG A 793 -4.50 3.76 15.09
N GLY A 794 -5.20 4.33 16.04
CA GLY A 794 -5.39 5.77 16.12
C GLY A 794 -5.83 6.17 17.51
N GLY A 795 -5.63 7.46 17.81
CA GLY A 795 -5.93 8.01 19.11
C GLY A 795 -7.42 8.06 19.45
N VAL A 796 -7.71 8.04 20.75
CA VAL A 796 -8.98 8.43 21.32
C VAL A 796 -9.07 9.94 21.37
N PHE A 797 -8.09 10.58 22.02
CA PHE A 797 -8.01 12.03 22.16
C PHE A 797 -6.99 12.65 21.21
N GLY A 798 -6.11 11.82 20.63
CA GLY A 798 -4.96 12.28 19.86
C GLY A 798 -5.28 13.30 18.78
N THR A 799 -6.37 13.17 18.02
CA THR A 799 -6.70 14.11 16.93
C THR A 799 -7.08 15.48 17.46
N VAL A 800 -7.91 15.55 18.51
CA VAL A 800 -8.28 16.82 19.15
C VAL A 800 -7.05 17.50 19.75
N LEU A 801 -6.24 16.74 20.50
CA LEU A 801 -5.02 17.26 21.12
C LEU A 801 -4.02 17.75 20.06
N ALA A 802 -3.82 16.99 18.99
CA ALA A 802 -2.92 17.39 17.90
C ALA A 802 -3.43 18.64 17.16
N THR A 803 -4.74 18.76 16.89
CA THR A 803 -5.30 19.97 16.27
C THR A 803 -5.05 21.20 17.13
N VAL A 804 -5.39 21.12 18.42
CA VAL A 804 -5.23 22.26 19.35
C VAL A 804 -3.76 22.59 19.58
N GLY A 805 -2.91 21.57 19.76
CA GLY A 805 -1.47 21.77 19.99
C GLY A 805 -0.76 22.37 18.78
N VAL A 806 -1.08 21.89 17.56
CA VAL A 806 -0.52 22.44 16.32
C VAL A 806 -1.00 23.88 16.11
N TRP A 807 -2.27 24.16 16.35
CA TRP A 807 -2.80 25.53 16.31
C TRP A 807 -2.07 26.48 17.27
N ALA A 808 -1.94 26.09 18.54
CA ALA A 808 -1.25 26.89 19.54
C ALA A 808 0.21 27.14 19.14
N GLY A 809 0.88 26.11 18.58
CA GLY A 809 2.23 26.24 18.02
C GLY A 809 2.30 27.23 16.86
N LEU A 810 1.33 27.20 15.94
CA LEU A 810 1.26 28.13 14.82
C LEU A 810 1.04 29.57 15.29
N VAL A 811 0.13 29.81 16.25
CA VAL A 811 -0.10 31.16 16.82
C VAL A 811 1.18 31.73 17.41
N LEU A 812 1.90 30.93 18.22
CA LEU A 812 3.17 31.34 18.81
C LEU A 812 4.24 31.59 17.74
N TRP A 813 4.27 30.78 16.69
CA TRP A 813 5.21 30.93 15.58
C TRP A 813 4.93 32.18 14.75
N GLY A 814 3.67 32.44 14.39
CA GLY A 814 3.27 33.63 13.64
C GLY A 814 3.69 34.92 14.33
N ARG A 815 3.57 34.96 15.67
CA ARG A 815 4.08 36.08 16.46
C ARG A 815 5.61 36.17 16.46
N ALA A 816 6.30 35.04 16.58
CA ALA A 816 7.77 35.03 16.52
C ALA A 816 8.28 35.52 15.16
N VAL A 817 7.57 35.23 14.08
CA VAL A 817 7.84 35.75 12.73
C VAL A 817 7.60 37.26 12.67
N SER A 818 6.45 37.74 13.18
CA SER A 818 6.15 39.18 13.17
C SER A 818 7.16 40.00 14.00
N ASP A 819 7.59 39.46 15.15
CA ASP A 819 8.58 40.11 16.02
C ASP A 819 9.98 40.15 15.40
N ALA A 820 10.32 39.17 14.55
CA ALA A 820 11.62 39.09 13.91
C ALA A 820 11.78 40.09 12.75
N GLY A 821 10.67 40.59 12.19
CA GLY A 821 10.64 41.54 11.08
C GLY A 821 10.83 40.89 9.70
N GLU A 822 10.55 41.67 8.65
CA GLU A 822 10.75 41.26 7.25
C GLU A 822 12.24 40.96 6.96
N GLY A 823 12.50 39.91 6.17
CA GLY A 823 13.85 39.45 5.84
C GLY A 823 14.56 38.68 6.96
N SER A 824 13.84 38.35 8.04
CA SER A 824 14.31 37.39 9.03
C SER A 824 14.19 35.96 8.51
N TRP A 825 15.10 35.08 8.91
CA TRP A 825 15.01 33.67 8.53
C TRP A 825 13.69 33.05 9.01
N GLN A 826 13.11 33.51 10.12
CA GLN A 826 11.80 33.03 10.58
C GLN A 826 10.70 33.31 9.56
N ALA A 827 10.69 34.49 8.94
CA ALA A 827 9.76 34.83 7.86
C ALA A 827 9.99 33.95 6.62
N ASP A 828 11.24 33.80 6.20
CA ASP A 828 11.63 32.99 5.04
C ASP A 828 11.28 31.50 5.20
N TYR A 829 11.33 30.98 6.43
CA TYR A 829 11.02 29.57 6.75
C TYR A 829 9.62 29.37 7.34
N SER A 830 8.75 30.38 7.30
CA SER A 830 7.43 30.30 7.91
C SER A 830 6.59 29.14 7.34
N GLN A 831 6.67 28.88 6.04
CA GLN A 831 5.97 27.76 5.39
C GLN A 831 6.63 26.39 5.67
N ALA A 832 7.94 26.37 5.98
CA ALA A 832 8.65 25.14 6.29
C ALA A 832 8.12 24.47 7.58
N ILE A 833 7.42 25.22 8.44
CA ILE A 833 6.80 24.67 9.65
C ILE A 833 5.74 23.60 9.30
N PHE A 834 4.97 23.79 8.23
CA PHE A 834 3.94 22.83 7.80
C PHE A 834 4.58 21.51 7.34
N ALA A 835 5.66 21.62 6.56
CA ALA A 835 6.50 20.47 6.19
C ALA A 835 7.12 19.80 7.42
N GLY A 836 7.61 20.58 8.37
CA GLY A 836 8.15 20.10 9.64
C GLY A 836 7.13 19.32 10.47
N VAL A 837 5.91 19.85 10.62
CA VAL A 837 4.78 19.20 11.30
C VAL A 837 4.42 17.88 10.61
N LEU A 838 4.37 17.87 9.28
CA LEU A 838 4.11 16.66 8.50
C LEU A 838 5.20 15.60 8.70
N LEU A 839 6.47 15.97 8.55
CA LEU A 839 7.61 15.07 8.73
C LEU A 839 7.69 14.52 10.16
N LEU A 840 7.43 15.38 11.16
CA LEU A 840 7.32 14.99 12.55
C LEU A 840 6.19 13.99 12.76
N GLY A 841 5.01 14.25 12.18
CA GLY A 841 3.87 13.33 12.18
C GLY A 841 4.23 11.97 11.60
N VAL A 842 4.89 11.92 10.44
CA VAL A 842 5.35 10.67 9.81
C VAL A 842 6.32 9.92 10.73
N PHE A 843 7.29 10.63 11.31
CA PHE A 843 8.27 10.05 12.22
C PHE A 843 7.60 9.46 13.48
N VAL A 844 6.69 10.22 14.11
CA VAL A 844 5.91 9.79 15.27
C VAL A 844 5.08 8.56 14.94
N SER A 845 4.30 8.60 13.84
CA SER A 845 3.49 7.46 13.40
C SER A 845 4.36 6.21 13.23
N PHE A 846 5.53 6.35 12.61
CA PHE A 846 6.45 5.23 12.42
C PHE A 846 7.06 4.72 13.73
N ALA A 847 7.49 5.63 14.61
CA ALA A 847 8.06 5.29 15.90
C ALA A 847 7.05 4.50 16.74
N LEU A 848 5.79 4.94 16.79
CA LEU A 848 4.72 4.23 17.47
C LEU A 848 4.49 2.86 16.85
N ASP A 849 4.42 2.76 15.53
CA ASP A 849 4.24 1.48 14.84
C ASP A 849 5.37 0.50 15.14
N ARG A 850 6.62 0.97 15.20
CA ARG A 850 7.77 0.15 15.55
C ARG A 850 7.76 -0.27 17.02
N LEU A 851 7.46 0.66 17.93
CA LEU A 851 7.48 0.42 19.38
C LEU A 851 6.39 -0.54 19.85
N GLY A 852 5.21 -0.49 19.22
CA GLY A 852 4.13 -1.39 19.57
C GLY A 852 3.98 -2.61 18.66
N ARG A 853 4.95 -2.88 17.77
CA ARG A 853 5.03 -4.23 17.19
C ARG A 853 5.34 -5.19 18.34
N PRO A 854 4.60 -6.32 18.45
CA PRO A 854 5.07 -7.37 19.31
C PRO A 854 6.47 -7.72 18.83
N LYS A 855 7.45 -7.76 19.75
CA LYS A 855 8.73 -8.37 19.44
C LYS A 855 8.37 -9.76 18.99
N ASP A 856 8.75 -10.12 17.76
CA ASP A 856 8.73 -11.51 17.37
C ASP A 856 9.52 -12.19 18.47
N THR A 857 8.82 -13.02 19.26
CA THR A 857 9.49 -14.00 20.08
C THR A 857 10.41 -14.66 19.09
N VAL A 858 11.71 -14.40 19.26
CA VAL A 858 12.74 -15.18 18.61
C VAL A 858 12.28 -16.58 18.94
N GLU A 859 11.69 -17.27 17.95
CA GLU A 859 11.46 -18.70 18.07
C GLU A 859 12.83 -19.17 18.53
N PRO A 860 12.94 -19.72 19.75
CA PRO A 860 14.23 -20.00 20.36
C PRO A 860 15.04 -20.69 19.27
N GLU A 861 16.00 -19.94 18.69
CA GLU A 861 16.67 -20.31 17.45
C GLU A 861 17.32 -21.62 17.79
N ASP A 862 16.69 -22.71 17.36
CA ASP A 862 16.97 -24.07 17.75
C ASP A 862 17.65 -24.06 19.13
N GLU A 863 16.86 -24.05 20.22
CA GLU A 863 17.33 -24.68 21.45
C GLU A 863 17.96 -25.97 20.97
N PHE A 864 19.31 -25.94 20.90
CA PHE A 864 20.12 -26.82 20.07
C PHE A 864 19.46 -28.17 20.15
N ASP A 865 19.16 -28.78 19.01
CA ASP A 865 18.54 -30.10 18.88
C ASP A 865 19.26 -31.13 19.79
N MET A 866 19.05 -31.00 21.10
CA MET A 866 19.63 -31.78 22.18
C MET A 866 18.87 -33.10 22.22
N HIS A 867 17.77 -33.19 21.48
CA HIS A 867 17.07 -34.42 21.19
C HIS A 867 17.78 -35.28 20.14
N ASP A 868 18.82 -34.78 19.47
CA ASP A 868 19.75 -35.62 18.69
C ASP A 868 21.04 -35.96 19.44
N THR A 869 21.08 -35.75 20.77
CA THR A 869 21.81 -36.69 21.62
C THR A 869 20.94 -37.92 21.83
N GLN A 870 20.84 -38.77 20.81
CA GLN A 870 20.40 -40.13 21.04
C GLN A 870 21.28 -40.69 22.17
N PRO A 871 20.69 -41.20 23.27
CA PRO A 871 21.47 -41.93 24.25
C PRO A 871 22.10 -43.09 23.49
N ILE A 872 23.44 -43.11 23.42
CA ILE A 872 24.21 -44.21 22.84
C ILE A 872 23.67 -45.47 23.50
N ASP A 873 22.94 -46.29 22.75
CA ASP A 873 22.45 -47.57 23.22
C ASP A 873 23.67 -48.49 23.36
N PRO A 874 24.11 -48.83 24.59
CA PRO A 874 25.31 -49.64 24.79
C PRO A 874 25.13 -51.09 24.30
N ASN A 875 23.92 -51.48 23.88
CA ASN A 875 23.61 -52.84 23.46
C ASN A 875 23.44 -53.01 21.95
N HIS A 876 23.71 -52.00 21.12
CA HIS A 876 23.66 -52.18 19.67
C HIS A 876 24.86 -53.06 19.21
N PRO A 877 24.65 -54.30 18.73
CA PRO A 877 25.70 -55.31 18.62
C PRO A 877 26.60 -55.20 17.37
N ASP A 878 26.60 -54.06 16.66
CA ASP A 878 27.30 -53.89 15.37
C ASP A 878 28.49 -52.91 15.40
N HIS A 879 28.96 -52.50 16.59
CA HIS A 879 30.22 -51.77 16.71
C HIS A 879 31.40 -52.73 16.90
N THR A 880 31.74 -53.48 15.86
CA THR A 880 33.07 -54.10 15.75
C THR A 880 34.10 -53.00 15.47
N LEU A 881 35.06 -52.89 16.39
CA LEU A 881 36.23 -52.03 16.35
C LEU A 881 37.04 -52.22 15.06
N GLU A 882 36.81 -51.38 14.05
CA GLU A 882 37.74 -51.22 12.93
C GLU A 882 38.25 -49.77 12.83
N GLY A 883 39.55 -49.62 13.09
CA GLY A 883 40.43 -48.77 12.29
C GLY A 883 40.34 -47.26 12.49
N THR A 884 40.95 -46.74 13.56
CA THR A 884 41.50 -45.38 13.56
C THR A 884 42.62 -45.29 12.51
N GLY A 885 42.30 -44.80 11.32
CA GLY A 885 43.21 -44.63 10.19
C GLY A 885 44.27 -43.52 10.36
N LEU A 886 44.98 -43.49 11.49
CA LEU A 886 46.28 -42.82 11.59
C LEU A 886 47.36 -43.88 11.34
N PHE A 887 48.27 -43.60 10.41
CA PHE A 887 49.38 -44.47 9.94
C PHE A 887 49.02 -45.49 8.85
N ASN A 888 49.01 -45.04 7.60
CA ASN A 888 49.24 -45.92 6.45
C ASN A 888 50.61 -45.54 5.82
N PRO A 889 51.68 -46.31 6.05
CA PRO A 889 53.06 -45.95 5.69
C PRO A 889 53.48 -46.21 4.22
N ASP A 890 52.56 -46.62 3.33
CA ASP A 890 52.94 -47.15 2.00
C ASP A 890 52.65 -46.22 0.79
N ARG A 891 52.74 -44.89 0.94
CA ARG A 891 52.70 -43.98 -0.24
C ARG A 891 54.10 -43.46 -0.59
N PRO A 892 54.64 -43.77 -1.79
CA PRO A 892 55.90 -43.19 -2.25
C PRO A 892 55.70 -41.72 -2.67
N GLU A 893 56.58 -40.85 -2.16
CA GLU A 893 56.64 -39.42 -2.50
C GLU A 893 56.98 -39.19 -3.98
N PRO A 894 56.29 -38.28 -4.68
CA PRO A 894 56.74 -37.80 -5.98
C PRO A 894 57.85 -36.75 -5.82
N MET A 895 58.97 -36.96 -6.51
CA MET A 895 60.06 -36.01 -6.65
C MET A 895 59.66 -34.76 -7.47
N ARG A 896 60.07 -33.61 -6.91
CA ARG A 896 60.28 -32.25 -7.45
C ARG A 896 59.21 -31.20 -7.22
#